data_AF-A0A6J0NV39-F1
#
_entry.id   AF-A0A6J0NV39-F1
#
_cell.length_a   1.000
_cell.length_b   1.000
_cell.length_c   1.000
_cell.angle_alpha   90.00
_cell.angle_beta   90.00
_cell.angle_gamma   90.00
#
_symmetry.space_group_name_H-M   'P 1'
#
loop_
_entity.id
_entity.type
_entity.pdbx_description
1 polymer ?
#
loop_
_entity_poly.entity_id
_entity_poly.type
_entity_poly.pdbx_seq_one_letter_code
_entity_poly.pdbx_strand_id
1 'polypeptide(L)'
;MATREFEDMPSCSQVKIRNFLRHELELESSSLAPYWDRVAVLKSEIGKAFKEEEDFWAQKSRDKWLLVGDYNTSFFHASVKSSRQRNQLSKLINEDGSEALTTSEMGRTATQYFEKLFTSTQPTEIMGFFEGLSSRVTTNMNQKLIREVGDDEIRAAVFSIKASSAPGNDGMNGLFFQEYWGIVGEEVTKEIKAFFVSGGFPLEWNLTQICLILKITNPTLMVDLRPISLCSVMYKIVAKVLVARLKPLLEQVVSPTQSAFVPERLISDNIIIAHEMIHGLRTHDRISKEFIAIKTDMSTAYDRIEWSYLEGLLTALGFHAQFRGWIMQCVRSVSYTVLINGEEQGKVLPSRGLRQGVPLSPFLFDLCTEGLSHRLNEAERRGEITGISFSEDGPAIHHLFFADDSLLLLRANAEECTAVCKILKWYEEVSGQVISLAKSAITFGRQVSEDMKVMIKNITGITNEGGTGKYLGLLECFSGSKVDMLQYIHEQMTSRFHGWYAFFLSTGGKEVLLKSVAMAMPVYAMSVFKLPKSTCKSLTCAMANFWWNAQEGKNKMHWVSWDRMCLDKKDGGLGFKDLGKFNQALLAKQGWRLLMEPESLCARVVRSRYYPNGVFLDATIGYRPSYAWRSVLFGRELLVKGLRHSVGSGEKMNVWTDKWLFVDQPRAPMRKQILFDLDLRVCDLINPQNRAWDRGKLEELFFPSDIELILKMKPAVGMEDSYEWVHNRWGAYSVKSGYWLACRLDVSVLRVSAKCKPSLNDLISQVWKVNTAPKLKIFMWKALSNALAVTDECRTRGMDVDPRCQRCGEEGESINHVLFTCPAARLIWATSGFPFPPRGFENRSLHENFSYLMDIRRDNRVPKSLSCSFPWILWMIWKNKNAFMFEGKEYEAEETVAKCFEDSKRWTEALEREECDKRNKVIGANRDNKVNGDGETMLHSRRAFNGVESLVEARRLGMIWTIESMTHHRLQNVTFEVEAYELVGVVNRPKAWPAFRAYGLEIRNVLSMIAGWEICSVKREANKAAFLIARSVTKERRLQSYVAQGSPTWLRSLLAEEGTRSGRS
;
A
#
# COMPACT_ATOMS: atom_id res chain seq x y z
N MET A 1 -42.41 -31.87 0.92
CA MET A 1 -42.87 -30.82 1.86
C MET A 1 -41.67 -29.95 2.17
N ALA A 2 -41.52 -28.87 1.40
CA ALA A 2 -40.38 -27.97 1.42
C ALA A 2 -40.93 -26.56 1.37
N THR A 3 -41.01 -25.88 2.53
CA THR A 3 -41.26 -24.44 2.69
C THR A 3 -41.41 -24.13 4.18
N ARG A 4 -40.29 -23.93 4.91
CA ARG A 4 -40.30 -23.26 6.23
C ARG A 4 -38.89 -22.94 6.78
N GLU A 5 -37.99 -22.41 5.96
CA GLU A 5 -36.73 -21.83 6.46
C GLU A 5 -36.35 -20.59 5.63
N PHE A 6 -37.08 -19.48 5.82
CA PHE A 6 -36.68 -18.18 5.25
C PHE A 6 -37.15 -16.97 6.09
N GLU A 7 -37.53 -17.15 7.35
CA GLU A 7 -38.15 -16.05 8.13
C GLU A 7 -37.18 -15.22 8.99
N ASP A 8 -35.95 -15.66 9.27
CA ASP A 8 -35.03 -14.86 10.09
C ASP A 8 -33.81 -14.34 9.32
N MET A 9 -34.04 -13.30 8.49
CA MET A 9 -32.97 -12.40 8.03
C MET A 9 -33.50 -10.96 7.85
N PRO A 10 -32.73 -9.92 8.24
CA PRO A 10 -33.11 -8.50 8.03
C PRO A 10 -33.33 -8.10 6.56
N SER A 11 -32.94 -8.94 5.59
CA SER A 11 -33.26 -8.70 4.17
C SER A 11 -34.74 -8.89 3.84
N CYS A 12 -35.49 -9.68 4.60
CA CYS A 12 -36.91 -9.89 4.36
C CYS A 12 -37.72 -8.63 4.73
N SER A 13 -37.34 -7.91 5.80
CA SER A 13 -38.02 -6.68 6.22
C SER A 13 -37.74 -5.50 5.29
N GLN A 14 -36.49 -5.28 4.85
CA GLN A 14 -36.15 -4.18 3.94
C GLN A 14 -36.73 -4.37 2.53
N VAL A 15 -36.77 -5.59 2.00
CA VAL A 15 -37.41 -5.88 0.70
C VAL A 15 -38.92 -5.66 0.77
N LYS A 16 -39.56 -6.03 1.88
CA LYS A 16 -40.98 -5.76 2.14
C LYS A 16 -41.26 -4.26 2.21
N ILE A 17 -40.45 -3.50 2.94
CA ILE A 17 -40.55 -2.03 3.02
C ILE A 17 -40.38 -1.38 1.64
N ARG A 18 -39.37 -1.81 0.86
CA ARG A 18 -39.13 -1.28 -0.49
C ARG A 18 -40.28 -1.56 -1.45
N ASN A 19 -40.81 -2.78 -1.45
CA ASN A 19 -41.92 -3.16 -2.32
C ASN A 19 -43.21 -2.44 -1.93
N PHE A 20 -43.44 -2.25 -0.62
CA PHE A 20 -44.53 -1.43 -0.09
C PHE A 20 -44.43 0.03 -0.54
N LEU A 21 -43.26 0.66 -0.38
CA LEU A 21 -43.04 2.05 -0.81
C LEU A 21 -43.19 2.24 -2.33
N ARG A 22 -42.76 1.25 -3.14
CA ARG A 22 -42.97 1.26 -4.60
C ARG A 22 -44.45 1.16 -4.99
N HIS A 23 -45.19 0.29 -4.31
CA HIS A 23 -46.62 0.14 -4.54
C HIS A 23 -47.38 1.43 -4.20
N GLU A 24 -47.06 2.08 -3.07
CA GLU A 24 -47.58 3.40 -2.70
C GLU A 24 -47.23 4.48 -3.74
N LEU A 25 -46.00 4.47 -4.26
CA LEU A 25 -45.59 5.41 -5.31
C LEU A 25 -46.36 5.20 -6.63
N GLU A 26 -46.59 3.95 -7.03
CA GLU A 26 -47.37 3.62 -8.22
C GLU A 26 -48.83 4.03 -8.08
N LEU A 27 -49.46 3.78 -6.92
CA LEU A 27 -50.83 4.21 -6.61
C LEU A 27 -50.96 5.74 -6.65
N GLU A 28 -50.03 6.45 -6.01
CA GLU A 28 -50.06 7.93 -5.95
C GLU A 28 -49.75 8.56 -7.32
N SER A 29 -48.84 7.96 -8.10
CA SER A 29 -48.48 8.45 -9.45
C SER A 29 -49.53 8.13 -10.52
N SER A 30 -50.36 7.11 -10.30
CA SER A 30 -51.44 6.70 -11.21
C SER A 30 -52.80 7.32 -10.84
N SER A 31 -52.84 8.15 -9.79
CA SER A 31 -54.03 8.89 -9.38
C SER A 31 -54.46 9.91 -10.43
N LEU A 32 -55.77 10.14 -10.56
CA LEU A 32 -56.36 11.20 -11.41
C LEU A 32 -55.88 12.61 -11.01
N ALA A 33 -55.43 12.79 -9.76
CA ALA A 33 -54.80 14.01 -9.26
C ALA A 33 -53.64 13.63 -8.31
N PRO A 34 -52.41 13.43 -8.83
CA PRO A 34 -51.26 13.03 -8.02
C PRO A 34 -50.85 14.13 -7.04
N TYR A 35 -50.64 13.79 -5.76
CA TYR A 35 -50.05 14.74 -4.82
C TYR A 35 -48.52 14.73 -4.94
N TRP A 36 -47.98 15.69 -5.70
CA TRP A 36 -46.56 15.73 -6.09
C TRP A 36 -45.58 15.80 -4.91
N ASP A 37 -45.96 16.39 -3.77
CA ASP A 37 -45.12 16.39 -2.56
C ASP A 37 -44.99 14.99 -1.96
N ARG A 38 -46.08 14.20 -1.92
CA ARG A 38 -46.05 12.81 -1.46
C ARG A 38 -45.28 11.92 -2.44
N VAL A 39 -45.41 12.14 -3.74
CA VAL A 39 -44.57 11.48 -4.76
C VAL A 39 -43.08 11.78 -4.52
N ALA A 40 -42.73 13.01 -4.16
CA ALA A 40 -41.35 13.39 -3.84
C ALA A 40 -40.84 12.74 -2.53
N VAL A 41 -41.66 12.69 -1.48
CA VAL A 41 -41.34 12.01 -0.20
C VAL A 41 -41.14 10.50 -0.42
N LEU A 42 -42.07 9.83 -1.11
CA LEU A 42 -41.98 8.40 -1.41
C LEU A 42 -40.73 8.09 -2.25
N LYS A 43 -40.41 8.91 -3.26
CA LYS A 43 -39.16 8.78 -4.03
C LYS A 43 -37.91 8.94 -3.15
N SER A 44 -37.93 9.84 -2.16
CA SER A 44 -36.84 10.04 -1.21
C SER A 44 -36.67 8.86 -0.26
N GLU A 45 -37.76 8.33 0.30
CA GLU A 45 -37.75 7.17 1.19
C GLU A 45 -37.30 5.90 0.48
N ILE A 46 -37.77 5.67 -0.75
CA ILE A 46 -37.28 4.61 -1.62
C ILE A 46 -35.78 4.75 -1.86
N GLY A 47 -35.31 5.98 -2.12
CA GLY A 47 -33.89 6.28 -2.27
C GLY A 47 -33.06 5.95 -1.02
N LYS A 48 -33.58 6.25 0.18
CA LYS A 48 -32.95 5.91 1.46
C LYS A 48 -32.90 4.39 1.66
N ALA A 49 -34.00 3.68 1.41
CA ALA A 49 -34.06 2.23 1.52
C ALA A 49 -33.08 1.52 0.56
N PHE A 50 -32.98 1.99 -0.69
CA PHE A 50 -31.99 1.48 -1.65
C PHE A 50 -30.56 1.72 -1.18
N LYS A 51 -30.31 2.85 -0.50
CA LYS A 51 -28.99 3.19 0.00
C LYS A 51 -28.58 2.32 1.19
N GLU A 52 -29.48 2.10 2.14
CA GLU A 52 -29.25 1.20 3.28
C GLU A 52 -29.01 -0.25 2.80
N GLU A 53 -29.79 -0.70 1.82
CA GLU A 53 -29.60 -2.01 1.17
C GLU A 53 -28.24 -2.07 0.45
N GLU A 54 -27.88 -1.03 -0.30
CA GLU A 54 -26.56 -0.90 -0.94
C GLU A 54 -25.42 -0.97 0.09
N ASP A 55 -25.50 -0.20 1.18
CA ASP A 55 -24.46 -0.15 2.21
C ASP A 55 -24.33 -1.48 2.95
N PHE A 56 -25.45 -2.15 3.24
CA PHE A 56 -25.46 -3.49 3.83
C PHE A 56 -24.79 -4.53 2.92
N TRP A 57 -25.16 -4.57 1.63
CA TRP A 57 -24.57 -5.52 0.70
C TRP A 57 -23.14 -5.16 0.28
N ALA A 58 -22.78 -3.87 0.26
CA ALA A 58 -21.41 -3.41 0.10
C ALA A 58 -20.54 -3.87 1.29
N GLN A 59 -21.04 -3.75 2.52
CA GLN A 59 -20.35 -4.23 3.71
C GLN A 59 -20.18 -5.76 3.68
N LYS A 60 -21.23 -6.52 3.32
CA LYS A 60 -21.19 -7.99 3.26
C LYS A 60 -20.37 -8.54 2.10
N SER A 61 -20.42 -7.92 0.92
CA SER A 61 -19.62 -8.33 -0.25
C SER A 61 -18.13 -8.17 -0.01
N ARG A 62 -17.73 -7.24 0.88
CA ARG A 62 -16.33 -6.87 1.13
C ARG A 62 -15.63 -6.33 -0.13
N ASP A 63 -16.39 -6.02 -1.19
CA ASP A 63 -15.91 -5.51 -2.47
C ASP A 63 -15.72 -3.99 -2.39
N LYS A 64 -14.48 -3.53 -2.60
CA LYS A 64 -14.07 -2.12 -2.38
C LYS A 64 -14.14 -1.24 -3.63
N TRP A 65 -14.85 -1.69 -4.67
CA TRP A 65 -14.64 -1.20 -6.04
C TRP A 65 -15.58 -0.07 -6.46
N LEU A 66 -16.65 0.18 -5.71
CA LEU A 66 -17.67 1.15 -6.10
C LEU A 66 -17.11 2.57 -5.97
N LEU A 67 -17.21 3.34 -7.06
CA LEU A 67 -16.96 4.77 -7.11
C LEU A 67 -18.27 5.48 -7.43
N VAL A 68 -18.66 6.39 -6.55
CA VAL A 68 -19.71 7.43 -6.62
C VAL A 68 -20.74 7.29 -7.76
N GLY A 69 -21.98 6.95 -7.38
CA GLY A 69 -23.19 7.22 -8.18
C GLY A 69 -23.68 6.11 -9.13
N ASP A 70 -23.03 4.95 -9.18
CA ASP A 70 -23.58 3.76 -9.83
C ASP A 70 -24.31 2.90 -8.76
N TYR A 71 -25.64 2.95 -8.71
CA TYR A 71 -26.46 2.08 -7.84
C TYR A 71 -26.25 0.63 -8.24
N ASN A 72 -25.82 -0.22 -7.30
CA ASN A 72 -25.45 -1.58 -7.66
C ASN A 72 -25.84 -2.66 -6.65
N THR A 73 -27.12 -2.99 -6.53
CA THR A 73 -27.55 -4.13 -5.71
C THR A 73 -27.30 -5.48 -6.42
N SER A 74 -27.53 -5.60 -7.73
CA SER A 74 -27.40 -6.89 -8.44
C SER A 74 -25.98 -7.44 -8.45
N PHE A 75 -24.95 -6.60 -8.59
CA PHE A 75 -23.55 -7.02 -8.48
C PHE A 75 -23.22 -7.52 -7.08
N PHE A 76 -23.56 -6.77 -6.03
CA PHE A 76 -23.21 -7.20 -4.67
C PHE A 76 -23.97 -8.45 -4.28
N HIS A 77 -25.25 -8.58 -4.67
CA HIS A 77 -26.00 -9.81 -4.51
C HIS A 77 -25.36 -10.98 -5.26
N ALA A 78 -25.00 -10.80 -6.54
CA ALA A 78 -24.36 -11.85 -7.35
C ALA A 78 -22.97 -12.22 -6.82
N SER A 79 -22.18 -11.24 -6.40
CA SER A 79 -20.85 -11.41 -5.79
C SER A 79 -20.94 -12.17 -4.47
N VAL A 80 -21.84 -11.75 -3.56
CA VAL A 80 -22.06 -12.45 -2.29
C VAL A 80 -22.60 -13.85 -2.52
N LYS A 81 -23.56 -14.06 -3.42
CA LYS A 81 -24.12 -15.38 -3.73
C LYS A 81 -23.04 -16.30 -4.31
N SER A 82 -22.25 -15.81 -5.28
CA SER A 82 -21.13 -16.55 -5.87
C SER A 82 -20.06 -16.89 -4.84
N SER A 83 -19.73 -15.94 -3.95
CA SER A 83 -18.75 -16.15 -2.87
C SER A 83 -19.23 -17.16 -1.83
N ARG A 84 -20.50 -17.06 -1.39
CA ARG A 84 -21.10 -18.04 -0.46
C ARG A 84 -21.12 -19.44 -1.04
N GLN A 85 -21.54 -19.59 -2.29
CA GLN A 85 -21.59 -20.87 -2.96
C GLN A 85 -20.19 -21.48 -3.14
N ARG A 86 -19.17 -20.65 -3.42
CA ARG A 86 -17.78 -21.10 -3.54
C ARG A 86 -17.16 -21.49 -2.20
N ASN A 87 -17.55 -20.83 -1.11
CA ASN A 87 -16.96 -21.03 0.22
C ASN A 87 -17.71 -22.05 1.09
N GLN A 88 -18.85 -22.57 0.61
CA GLN A 88 -19.63 -23.56 1.33
C GLN A 88 -18.88 -24.89 1.41
N LEU A 89 -18.72 -25.41 2.62
CA LEU A 89 -18.18 -26.75 2.85
C LEU A 89 -19.30 -27.78 2.61
N SER A 90 -19.09 -28.65 1.64
CA SER A 90 -20.03 -29.73 1.30
C SER A 90 -19.80 -30.99 2.13
N LYS A 91 -18.55 -31.32 2.43
CA LYS A 91 -18.17 -32.45 3.28
C LYS A 91 -16.77 -32.28 3.87
N LEU A 92 -16.49 -33.00 4.95
CA LEU A 92 -15.14 -33.22 5.47
C LEU A 92 -14.89 -34.71 5.64
N ILE A 93 -13.65 -35.15 5.41
CA ILE A 93 -13.23 -36.54 5.62
C ILE A 93 -12.45 -36.62 6.94
N ASN A 94 -12.83 -37.57 7.79
CA ASN A 94 -12.19 -37.86 9.07
C ASN A 94 -10.85 -38.61 8.89
N GLU A 95 -10.05 -38.69 9.96
CA GLU A 95 -8.79 -39.46 9.96
C GLU A 95 -9.00 -40.96 9.69
N ASP A 96 -10.18 -41.50 10.01
CA ASP A 96 -10.57 -42.89 9.76
C ASP A 96 -11.14 -43.14 8.34
N GLY A 97 -11.21 -42.09 7.50
CA GLY A 97 -11.75 -42.15 6.14
C GLY A 97 -13.27 -41.99 6.04
N SER A 98 -14.00 -41.80 7.15
CA SER A 98 -15.44 -41.56 7.13
C SER A 98 -15.80 -40.14 6.65
N GLU A 99 -16.93 -40.00 5.95
CA GLU A 99 -17.39 -38.70 5.44
C GLU A 99 -18.38 -38.03 6.41
N ALA A 100 -18.04 -36.83 6.87
CA ALA A 100 -18.92 -35.92 7.59
C ALA A 100 -19.67 -35.03 6.59
N LEU A 101 -20.99 -35.21 6.49
CA LEU A 101 -21.84 -34.50 5.51
C LEU A 101 -22.69 -33.41 6.16
N THR A 102 -23.07 -33.59 7.43
CA THR A 102 -23.87 -32.60 8.16
C THR A 102 -22.98 -31.54 8.81
N THR A 103 -23.52 -30.33 9.03
CA THR A 103 -22.81 -29.23 9.73
C THR A 103 -22.30 -29.67 11.11
N SER A 104 -23.07 -30.47 11.84
CA SER A 104 -22.69 -30.97 13.17
C SER A 104 -21.58 -32.02 13.12
N GLU A 105 -21.61 -32.96 12.16
CA GLU A 105 -20.52 -33.92 11.96
C GLU A 105 -19.23 -33.20 11.56
N MET A 106 -19.31 -32.29 10.58
CA MET A 106 -18.19 -31.46 10.16
C MET A 106 -17.63 -30.63 11.33
N GLY A 107 -18.52 -30.10 12.19
CA GLY A 107 -18.17 -29.40 13.41
C GLY A 107 -17.40 -30.26 14.41
N ARG A 108 -17.82 -31.51 14.62
CA ARG A 108 -17.11 -32.49 15.46
C ARG A 108 -15.73 -32.82 14.90
N THR A 109 -15.63 -33.11 13.61
CA THR A 109 -14.36 -33.36 12.91
C THR A 109 -13.39 -32.19 13.10
N ALA A 110 -13.85 -30.97 12.86
CA ALA A 110 -13.01 -29.79 12.99
C ALA A 110 -12.60 -29.52 14.44
N THR A 111 -13.50 -29.74 15.41
CA THR A 111 -13.21 -29.57 16.84
C THR A 111 -12.12 -30.55 17.29
N GLN A 112 -12.28 -31.84 16.99
CA GLN A 112 -11.29 -32.87 17.33
C GLN A 112 -9.92 -32.59 16.69
N TYR A 113 -9.93 -32.12 15.44
CA TYR A 113 -8.71 -31.71 14.75
C TYR A 113 -7.96 -30.60 15.50
N PHE A 114 -8.66 -29.53 15.92
CA PHE A 114 -8.05 -28.42 16.64
C PHE A 114 -7.68 -28.76 18.08
N GLU A 115 -8.44 -29.60 18.78
CA GLU A 115 -8.07 -30.11 20.10
C GLU A 115 -6.72 -30.83 20.06
N LYS A 116 -6.55 -31.76 19.12
CA LYS A 116 -5.28 -32.46 18.90
C LYS A 116 -4.16 -31.51 18.51
N LEU A 117 -4.43 -30.56 17.60
CA LEU A 117 -3.43 -29.61 17.11
C LEU A 117 -2.93 -28.67 18.22
N PHE A 118 -3.82 -28.17 19.08
CA PHE A 118 -3.52 -27.21 20.15
C PHE A 118 -3.17 -27.84 21.50
N THR A 119 -3.01 -29.17 21.56
CA THR A 119 -2.52 -29.85 22.77
C THR A 119 -0.99 -29.83 22.81
N SER A 120 -0.43 -29.33 23.90
CA SER A 120 1.02 -29.26 24.16
C SER A 120 1.66 -30.65 24.24
N THR A 121 2.88 -30.78 23.72
CA THR A 121 3.72 -31.97 23.93
C THR A 121 4.52 -31.93 25.24
N GLN A 122 4.38 -30.84 26.03
CA GLN A 122 5.11 -30.61 27.28
C GLN A 122 6.64 -30.75 27.13
N PRO A 123 7.28 -29.94 26.27
CA PRO A 123 8.71 -30.02 26.04
C PRO A 123 9.53 -29.75 27.30
N THR A 124 10.59 -30.54 27.49
CA THR A 124 11.59 -30.38 28.56
C THR A 124 12.84 -29.66 28.03
N GLU A 125 13.73 -29.20 28.92
CA GLU A 125 15.06 -28.63 28.58
C GLU A 125 15.09 -27.37 27.68
N ILE A 126 14.01 -26.60 27.65
CA ILE A 126 13.89 -25.37 26.83
C ILE A 126 15.03 -24.37 27.08
N MET A 127 15.43 -24.16 28.33
CA MET A 127 16.48 -23.18 28.66
C MET A 127 17.84 -23.61 28.13
N GLY A 128 18.11 -24.92 28.06
CA GLY A 128 19.30 -25.45 27.42
C GLY A 128 19.38 -25.04 25.96
N PHE A 129 18.25 -25.03 25.24
CA PHE A 129 18.16 -24.59 23.83
C PHE A 129 18.58 -23.12 23.61
N PHE A 130 18.44 -22.27 24.62
CA PHE A 130 18.81 -20.85 24.54
C PHE A 130 20.15 -20.52 25.19
N GLU A 131 20.91 -21.52 25.62
CA GLU A 131 22.24 -21.31 26.18
C GLU A 131 23.14 -20.56 25.20
N GLY A 132 23.85 -19.55 25.70
CA GLY A 132 24.70 -18.67 24.90
C GLY A 132 23.95 -17.64 24.04
N LEU A 133 22.61 -17.56 24.11
CA LEU A 133 21.85 -16.51 23.43
C LEU A 133 22.08 -15.16 24.12
N SER A 134 22.63 -14.20 23.38
CA SER A 134 22.84 -12.85 23.89
C SER A 134 21.50 -12.15 24.13
N SER A 135 21.32 -11.52 25.29
CA SER A 135 20.21 -10.60 25.51
C SER A 135 20.33 -9.41 24.57
N ARG A 136 19.27 -9.15 23.79
CA ARG A 136 19.22 -8.05 22.80
C ARG A 136 18.29 -6.91 23.24
N VAL A 137 17.38 -7.18 24.18
CA VAL A 137 16.47 -6.17 24.73
C VAL A 137 17.15 -5.48 25.90
N THR A 138 17.57 -4.24 25.68
CA THR A 138 18.26 -3.42 26.69
C THR A 138 17.31 -2.88 27.77
N THR A 139 17.85 -2.40 28.88
CA THR A 139 17.06 -1.74 29.95
C THR A 139 16.26 -0.55 29.43
N ASN A 140 16.85 0.28 28.55
CA ASN A 140 16.15 1.42 27.94
C ASN A 140 15.00 0.97 27.02
N MET A 141 15.17 -0.13 26.29
CA MET A 141 14.08 -0.73 25.52
C MET A 141 12.96 -1.21 26.44
N ASN A 142 13.30 -1.90 27.53
CA ASN A 142 12.31 -2.37 28.50
C ASN A 142 11.54 -1.22 29.14
N GLN A 143 12.20 -0.12 29.52
CA GLN A 143 11.54 1.08 30.04
C GLN A 143 10.47 1.62 29.06
N LYS A 144 10.78 1.63 27.75
CA LYS A 144 9.81 2.03 26.72
C LYS A 144 8.66 1.03 26.55
N LEU A 145 8.93 -0.27 26.70
CA LEU A 145 7.91 -1.31 26.58
C LEU A 145 6.92 -1.29 27.74
N ILE A 146 7.38 -1.05 28.97
CA ILE A 146 6.58 -1.14 30.20
C ILE A 146 6.03 0.19 30.70
N ARG A 147 6.30 1.31 30.00
CA ARG A 147 5.77 2.63 30.37
C ARG A 147 4.25 2.62 30.52
N GLU A 148 3.70 3.54 31.30
CA GLU A 148 2.25 3.67 31.42
C GLU A 148 1.58 3.87 30.05
N VAL A 149 0.37 3.30 29.87
CA VAL A 149 -0.36 3.39 28.60
C VAL A 149 -1.20 4.65 28.58
N GLY A 150 -0.94 5.53 27.61
CA GLY A 150 -1.69 6.77 27.43
C GLY A 150 -3.00 6.60 26.67
N ASP A 151 -3.94 7.52 26.87
CA ASP A 151 -5.25 7.50 26.21
C ASP A 151 -5.14 7.63 24.69
N ASP A 152 -4.20 8.47 24.24
CA ASP A 152 -3.88 8.62 22.81
C ASP A 152 -3.36 7.34 22.18
N GLU A 153 -2.58 6.54 22.93
CA GLU A 153 -2.04 5.27 22.46
C GLU A 153 -3.18 4.27 22.22
N ILE A 154 -4.13 4.22 23.14
CA ILE A 154 -5.34 3.38 23.06
C ILE A 154 -6.24 3.86 21.91
N ARG A 155 -6.49 5.16 21.82
CA ARG A 155 -7.26 5.74 20.71
C ARG A 155 -6.60 5.44 19.37
N ALA A 156 -5.28 5.63 19.26
CA ALA A 156 -4.55 5.30 18.04
C ALA A 156 -4.66 3.81 17.69
N ALA A 157 -4.62 2.93 18.69
CA ALA A 157 -4.83 1.50 18.49
C ALA A 157 -6.23 1.20 17.91
N VAL A 158 -7.30 1.78 18.48
CA VAL A 158 -8.70 1.63 18.01
C VAL A 158 -8.85 2.09 16.56
N PHE A 159 -8.37 3.29 16.25
CA PHE A 159 -8.45 3.86 14.90
C PHE A 159 -7.49 3.22 13.89
N SER A 160 -6.55 2.38 14.35
CA SER A 160 -5.71 1.53 13.49
C SER A 160 -6.37 0.19 13.12
N ILE A 161 -7.47 -0.17 13.78
CA ILE A 161 -8.26 -1.36 13.47
C ILE A 161 -9.07 -1.05 12.20
N LYS A 162 -9.14 -2.00 11.28
CA LYS A 162 -9.92 -1.81 10.05
C LYS A 162 -11.41 -1.78 10.41
N ALA A 163 -12.08 -0.65 10.19
CA ALA A 163 -13.50 -0.45 10.52
C ALA A 163 -14.40 -1.60 10.04
N SER A 164 -14.19 -2.05 8.80
CA SER A 164 -14.98 -3.10 8.15
C SER A 164 -14.45 -4.54 8.41
N SER A 165 -13.58 -4.77 9.40
CA SER A 165 -13.14 -6.13 9.73
C SER A 165 -14.28 -6.93 10.35
N ALA A 166 -14.29 -8.26 10.13
CA ALA A 166 -15.25 -9.13 10.79
C ALA A 166 -15.13 -9.01 12.33
N PRO A 167 -16.26 -8.95 13.05
CA PRO A 167 -16.29 -8.93 14.50
C PRO A 167 -15.87 -10.28 15.10
N GLY A 168 -15.69 -10.33 16.41
CA GLY A 168 -15.62 -11.59 17.15
C GLY A 168 -17.01 -12.09 17.51
N ASN A 169 -17.10 -12.94 18.54
CA ASN A 169 -18.37 -13.48 19.02
C ASN A 169 -19.34 -12.39 19.53
N ASP A 170 -18.80 -11.27 20.04
CA ASP A 170 -19.59 -10.11 20.49
C ASP A 170 -20.36 -9.37 19.37
N GLY A 171 -20.10 -9.66 18.10
CA GLY A 171 -20.75 -9.02 16.95
C GLY A 171 -20.31 -7.57 16.70
N MET A 172 -19.46 -6.99 17.56
CA MET A 172 -19.03 -5.60 17.48
C MET A 172 -17.79 -5.46 16.59
N ASN A 173 -17.90 -4.67 15.53
CA ASN A 173 -16.80 -4.44 14.58
C ASN A 173 -16.04 -3.14 14.90
N GLY A 174 -14.92 -2.90 14.20
CA GLY A 174 -14.12 -1.70 14.44
C GLY A 174 -14.86 -0.39 14.12
N LEU A 175 -15.83 -0.41 13.20
CA LEU A 175 -16.62 0.76 12.83
C LEU A 175 -17.45 1.27 14.03
N PHE A 176 -18.06 0.36 14.80
CA PHE A 176 -18.81 0.71 16.01
C PHE A 176 -17.97 1.55 16.98
N PHE A 177 -16.76 1.09 17.33
CA PHE A 177 -15.88 1.80 18.26
C PHE A 177 -15.36 3.13 17.70
N GLN A 178 -15.15 3.23 16.38
CA GLN A 178 -14.63 4.44 15.76
C GLN A 178 -15.70 5.53 15.64
N GLU A 179 -16.92 5.16 15.26
CA GLU A 179 -18.05 6.07 15.08
C GLU A 179 -18.56 6.58 16.44
N TYR A 180 -18.76 5.66 17.40
CA TYR A 180 -19.30 5.98 18.72
C TYR A 180 -18.22 6.24 19.76
N TRP A 181 -16.99 6.57 19.35
CA TRP A 181 -15.87 6.81 20.27
C TRP A 181 -16.17 7.91 21.31
N GLY A 182 -16.97 8.91 20.94
CA GLY A 182 -17.40 9.96 21.87
C GLY A 182 -18.31 9.47 23.01
N ILE A 183 -18.90 8.27 22.88
CA ILE A 183 -19.76 7.64 23.88
C ILE A 183 -19.00 6.54 24.63
N VAL A 184 -18.37 5.61 23.90
CA VAL A 184 -17.75 4.41 24.51
C VAL A 184 -16.28 4.60 24.86
N GLY A 185 -15.64 5.67 24.39
CA GLY A 185 -14.18 5.81 24.42
C GLY A 185 -13.59 5.89 25.83
N GLU A 186 -14.29 6.52 26.78
CA GLU A 186 -13.83 6.67 28.17
C GLU A 186 -13.77 5.31 28.88
N GLU A 187 -14.87 4.55 28.86
CA GLU A 187 -14.94 3.22 29.47
C GLU A 187 -13.98 2.23 28.79
N VAL A 188 -13.91 2.24 27.45
CA VAL A 188 -12.94 1.41 26.72
C VAL A 188 -11.51 1.73 27.15
N THR A 189 -11.17 3.00 27.32
CA THR A 189 -9.83 3.43 27.73
C THR A 189 -9.49 2.96 29.14
N LYS A 190 -10.43 3.12 30.08
CA LYS A 190 -10.31 2.67 31.46
C LYS A 190 -10.06 1.16 31.55
N GLU A 191 -10.86 0.35 30.86
CA GLU A 191 -10.75 -1.10 30.86
C GLU A 191 -9.42 -1.58 30.23
N ILE A 192 -8.99 -0.95 29.13
CA ILE A 192 -7.70 -1.28 28.50
C ILE A 192 -6.52 -0.91 29.41
N LYS A 193 -6.56 0.24 30.09
CA LYS A 193 -5.55 0.61 31.09
C LYS A 193 -5.50 -0.38 32.25
N ALA A 194 -6.66 -0.83 32.73
CA ALA A 194 -6.75 -1.82 33.81
C ALA A 194 -6.02 -3.13 33.47
N PHE A 195 -6.05 -3.57 32.20
CA PHE A 195 -5.26 -4.71 31.74
C PHE A 195 -3.75 -4.47 31.90
N PHE A 196 -3.23 -3.31 31.51
CA PHE A 196 -1.79 -3.04 31.59
C PHE A 196 -1.30 -2.85 33.04
N VAL A 197 -2.18 -2.51 33.97
CA VAL A 197 -1.87 -2.48 35.40
C VAL A 197 -1.94 -3.87 36.04
N SER A 198 -3.06 -4.57 35.84
CA SER A 198 -3.34 -5.84 36.53
C SER A 198 -2.75 -7.08 35.85
N GLY A 199 -2.52 -7.01 34.54
CA GLY A 199 -2.18 -8.14 33.69
C GLY A 199 -3.36 -9.06 33.35
N GLY A 200 -4.60 -8.69 33.64
CA GLY A 200 -5.81 -9.49 33.39
C GLY A 200 -6.90 -8.74 32.61
N PHE A 201 -7.73 -9.48 31.88
CA PHE A 201 -8.95 -8.98 31.21
C PHE A 201 -10.08 -10.02 31.31
N PRO A 202 -11.35 -9.65 31.08
CA PRO A 202 -12.47 -10.59 31.04
C PRO A 202 -12.27 -11.71 30.00
N LEU A 203 -12.60 -12.96 30.36
CA LEU A 203 -12.37 -14.13 29.51
C LEU A 203 -13.10 -14.05 28.16
N GLU A 204 -14.24 -13.37 28.15
CA GLU A 204 -15.09 -13.14 26.97
C GLU A 204 -14.34 -12.37 25.88
N TRP A 205 -13.41 -11.49 26.26
CA TRP A 205 -12.60 -10.74 25.28
C TRP A 205 -11.70 -11.66 24.48
N ASN A 206 -11.31 -12.80 25.06
CA ASN A 206 -10.39 -13.76 24.45
C ASN A 206 -11.09 -15.01 23.91
N LEU A 207 -12.43 -15.07 23.98
CA LEU A 207 -13.23 -16.03 23.25
C LEU A 207 -13.13 -15.75 21.74
N THR A 208 -12.63 -16.72 20.98
CA THR A 208 -12.25 -16.53 19.58
C THR A 208 -12.96 -17.54 18.69
N GLN A 209 -13.60 -17.09 17.62
CA GLN A 209 -14.17 -17.99 16.63
C GLN A 209 -13.13 -18.33 15.55
N ILE A 210 -12.93 -19.61 15.22
CA ILE A 210 -12.07 -20.06 14.13
C ILE A 210 -12.92 -20.14 12.85
N CYS A 211 -12.66 -19.24 11.91
CA CYS A 211 -13.24 -19.25 10.58
C CYS A 211 -12.33 -19.99 9.60
N LEU A 212 -12.89 -20.93 8.84
CA LEU A 212 -12.14 -21.74 7.87
C LEU A 212 -12.20 -21.11 6.47
N ILE A 213 -11.03 -20.78 5.91
CA ILE A 213 -10.89 -20.26 4.54
C ILE A 213 -10.33 -21.36 3.63
N LEU A 214 -10.94 -21.57 2.46
CA LEU A 214 -10.50 -22.61 1.53
C LEU A 214 -9.12 -22.27 0.93
N LYS A 215 -8.16 -23.20 0.99
CA LYS A 215 -6.87 -23.08 0.30
C LYS A 215 -6.96 -23.53 -1.16
N ILE A 216 -7.82 -24.50 -1.43
CA ILE A 216 -8.04 -25.09 -2.75
C ILE A 216 -9.53 -25.07 -3.14
N THR A 217 -9.82 -25.34 -4.40
CA THR A 217 -11.18 -25.56 -4.88
C THR A 217 -11.69 -26.92 -4.40
N ASN A 218 -12.92 -26.97 -3.87
CA ASN A 218 -13.57 -28.18 -3.36
C ASN A 218 -12.75 -28.92 -2.28
N PRO A 219 -12.47 -28.27 -1.13
CA PRO A 219 -11.71 -28.88 -0.05
C PRO A 219 -12.50 -30.04 0.58
N THR A 220 -11.81 -31.12 0.91
CA THR A 220 -12.41 -32.28 1.59
C THR A 220 -11.69 -32.62 2.90
N LEU A 221 -10.47 -32.13 3.11
CA LEU A 221 -9.68 -32.38 4.31
C LEU A 221 -9.48 -31.10 5.13
N MET A 222 -9.30 -31.24 6.45
CA MET A 222 -8.97 -30.09 7.31
C MET A 222 -7.69 -29.36 6.89
N VAL A 223 -6.72 -30.08 6.33
CA VAL A 223 -5.46 -29.49 5.83
C VAL A 223 -5.67 -28.59 4.59
N ASP A 224 -6.76 -28.77 3.86
CA ASP A 224 -7.17 -27.95 2.71
C ASP A 224 -7.76 -26.60 3.15
N LEU A 225 -7.95 -26.42 4.45
CA LEU A 225 -8.55 -25.24 5.05
C LEU A 225 -7.49 -24.45 5.81
N ARG A 226 -7.65 -23.13 5.83
CA ARG A 226 -6.84 -22.21 6.62
C ARG A 226 -7.68 -21.67 7.78
N PRO A 227 -7.28 -21.92 9.04
CA PRO A 227 -7.95 -21.31 10.19
C PRO A 227 -7.60 -19.82 10.27
N ILE A 228 -8.61 -18.98 10.51
CA ILE A 228 -8.45 -17.56 10.83
C ILE A 228 -9.24 -17.26 12.10
N SER A 229 -8.57 -16.68 13.08
CA SER A 229 -9.13 -16.29 14.36
C SER A 229 -9.90 -14.96 14.26
N LEU A 230 -11.19 -14.99 14.60
CA LEU A 230 -12.03 -13.82 14.77
C LEU A 230 -12.11 -13.46 16.26
N CYS A 231 -11.31 -12.47 16.66
CA CYS A 231 -11.27 -12.00 18.06
C CYS A 231 -12.11 -10.73 18.26
N SER A 232 -12.52 -10.50 19.52
CA SER A 232 -13.15 -9.26 19.96
C SER A 232 -12.29 -8.03 19.60
N VAL A 233 -12.94 -6.88 19.43
CA VAL A 233 -12.20 -5.63 19.22
C VAL A 233 -11.45 -5.21 20.48
N MET A 234 -11.98 -5.47 21.67
CA MET A 234 -11.31 -5.17 22.95
C MET A 234 -9.94 -5.84 23.05
N TYR A 235 -9.85 -7.14 22.77
CA TYR A 235 -8.57 -7.84 22.70
C TYR A 235 -7.65 -7.30 21.59
N LYS A 236 -8.20 -6.97 20.41
CA LYS A 236 -7.42 -6.38 19.31
C LYS A 236 -6.78 -5.05 19.71
N ILE A 237 -7.42 -4.24 20.56
CA ILE A 237 -6.85 -2.98 21.09
C ILE A 237 -5.61 -3.28 21.94
N VAL A 238 -5.71 -4.20 22.91
CA VAL A 238 -4.57 -4.64 23.74
C VAL A 238 -3.41 -5.13 22.86
N ALA A 239 -3.70 -6.03 21.93
CA ALA A 239 -2.70 -6.58 21.01
C ALA A 239 -2.04 -5.49 20.15
N LYS A 240 -2.79 -4.48 19.72
CA LYS A 240 -2.29 -3.35 18.92
C LYS A 240 -1.36 -2.43 19.72
N VAL A 241 -1.67 -2.18 20.99
CA VAL A 241 -0.79 -1.41 21.88
C VAL A 241 0.54 -2.14 22.08
N LEU A 242 0.50 -3.44 22.41
CA LEU A 242 1.72 -4.27 22.53
C LEU A 242 2.57 -4.25 21.25
N VAL A 243 1.93 -4.40 20.09
CA VAL A 243 2.60 -4.34 18.78
C VAL A 243 3.20 -2.96 18.49
N ALA A 244 2.48 -1.87 18.82
CA ALA A 244 2.97 -0.52 18.60
C ALA A 244 4.26 -0.25 19.38
N ARG A 245 4.39 -0.82 20.58
CA ARG A 245 5.60 -0.74 21.42
C ARG A 245 6.71 -1.69 20.97
N LEU A 246 6.38 -2.91 20.56
CA LEU A 246 7.36 -3.93 20.14
C LEU A 246 7.97 -3.62 18.76
N LYS A 247 7.13 -3.24 17.79
CA LYS A 247 7.51 -3.14 16.37
C LYS A 247 8.73 -2.24 16.10
N PRO A 248 8.91 -1.06 16.74
CA PRO A 248 10.10 -0.22 16.54
C PRO A 248 11.42 -0.87 16.99
N LEU A 249 11.36 -1.91 17.84
CA LEU A 249 12.54 -2.57 18.38
C LEU A 249 12.99 -3.78 17.56
N LEU A 250 12.12 -4.31 16.69
CA LEU A 250 12.35 -5.57 15.99
C LEU A 250 13.60 -5.57 15.11
N GLU A 251 13.96 -4.45 14.50
CA GLU A 251 15.17 -4.36 13.67
C GLU A 251 16.46 -4.67 14.45
N GLN A 252 16.47 -4.35 15.76
CA GLN A 252 17.61 -4.58 16.66
C GLN A 252 17.54 -5.95 17.35
N VAL A 253 16.34 -6.51 17.50
CA VAL A 253 16.12 -7.79 18.20
C VAL A 253 16.18 -8.99 17.25
N VAL A 254 15.67 -8.85 16.02
CA VAL A 254 15.55 -9.92 15.03
C VAL A 254 16.78 -9.96 14.12
N SER A 255 17.35 -11.16 13.90
CA SER A 255 18.54 -11.40 13.09
C SER A 255 18.36 -10.94 11.64
N PRO A 256 19.41 -10.43 10.95
CA PRO A 256 19.29 -9.88 9.60
C PRO A 256 18.86 -10.90 8.53
N THR A 257 18.99 -12.20 8.82
CA THR A 257 18.57 -13.32 7.98
C THR A 257 17.07 -13.63 8.06
N GLN A 258 16.32 -13.00 8.97
CA GLN A 258 14.85 -13.05 9.03
C GLN A 258 14.27 -11.74 8.50
N SER A 259 13.57 -11.78 7.37
CA SER A 259 13.08 -10.57 6.70
C SER A 259 11.59 -10.29 6.87
N ALA A 260 10.79 -11.25 7.36
CA ALA A 260 9.34 -11.05 7.50
C ALA A 260 9.00 -10.09 8.64
N PHE A 261 7.92 -9.32 8.47
CA PHE A 261 7.31 -8.34 9.40
C PHE A 261 8.23 -7.35 10.16
N VAL A 262 9.53 -7.34 9.91
CA VAL A 262 10.48 -6.35 10.46
C VAL A 262 10.42 -5.05 9.65
N PRO A 263 10.28 -3.87 10.29
CA PRO A 263 10.32 -2.59 9.61
C PRO A 263 11.56 -2.42 8.71
N GLU A 264 11.40 -1.75 7.58
CA GLU A 264 12.45 -1.46 6.59
C GLU A 264 13.11 -2.67 5.89
N ARG A 265 12.80 -3.92 6.29
CA ARG A 265 13.16 -5.13 5.53
C ARG A 265 12.12 -5.39 4.44
N LEU A 266 12.57 -5.64 3.22
CA LEU A 266 11.70 -5.86 2.06
C LEU A 266 11.76 -7.31 1.61
N ILE A 267 10.60 -7.87 1.28
CA ILE A 267 10.49 -9.21 0.68
C ILE A 267 11.33 -9.36 -0.59
N SER A 268 11.51 -8.28 -1.36
CA SER A 268 12.34 -8.28 -2.57
C SER A 268 13.81 -8.55 -2.28
N ASP A 269 14.34 -8.11 -1.14
CA ASP A 269 15.73 -8.35 -0.77
C ASP A 269 15.96 -9.84 -0.55
N ASN A 270 15.04 -10.48 0.16
CA ASN A 270 15.08 -11.92 0.43
C ASN A 270 15.04 -12.73 -0.86
N ILE A 271 14.17 -12.34 -1.79
CA ILE A 271 14.07 -12.99 -3.11
C ILE A 271 15.35 -12.77 -3.92
N ILE A 272 15.93 -11.57 -3.91
CA ILE A 272 17.19 -11.30 -4.62
C ILE A 272 18.31 -12.18 -4.05
N ILE A 273 18.48 -12.22 -2.73
CA ILE A 273 19.51 -13.06 -2.09
C ILE A 273 19.29 -14.53 -2.47
N ALA A 274 18.09 -15.08 -2.25
CA ALA A 274 17.77 -16.46 -2.60
C ALA A 274 18.04 -16.75 -4.10
N HIS A 275 17.63 -15.84 -4.98
CA HIS A 275 17.86 -15.96 -6.42
C HIS A 275 19.34 -15.97 -6.78
N GLU A 276 20.16 -15.13 -6.13
CA GLU A 276 21.61 -15.14 -6.33
C GLU A 276 22.22 -16.46 -5.86
N MET A 277 21.83 -16.97 -4.69
CA MET A 277 22.36 -18.22 -4.12
C MET A 277 22.04 -19.43 -5.02
N ILE A 278 20.79 -19.59 -5.41
CA ILE A 278 20.37 -20.68 -6.31
C ILE A 278 21.02 -20.54 -7.70
N HIS A 279 21.16 -19.30 -8.21
CA HIS A 279 21.92 -19.08 -9.45
C HIS A 279 23.42 -19.42 -9.28
N GLY A 280 23.98 -19.19 -8.10
CA GLY A 280 25.35 -19.58 -7.72
C GLY A 280 25.58 -21.08 -7.83
N LEU A 281 24.68 -21.91 -7.28
CA LEU A 281 24.70 -23.38 -7.39
C LEU A 281 24.80 -23.89 -8.84
N ARG A 282 24.34 -23.10 -9.81
CA ARG A 282 24.35 -23.49 -11.23
C ARG A 282 25.56 -22.99 -12.01
N THR A 283 26.13 -21.85 -11.61
CA THR A 283 27.02 -21.07 -12.49
C THR A 283 28.37 -20.74 -11.92
N HIS A 284 28.51 -20.69 -10.59
CA HIS A 284 29.73 -20.30 -9.91
C HIS A 284 30.58 -21.54 -9.64
N ASP A 285 31.87 -21.49 -10.00
CA ASP A 285 32.72 -22.70 -10.06
C ASP A 285 32.77 -23.47 -8.74
N ARG A 286 33.25 -22.84 -7.66
CA ARG A 286 33.27 -23.43 -6.30
C ARG A 286 31.88 -23.82 -5.78
N ILE A 287 30.93 -22.88 -5.79
CA ILE A 287 29.58 -23.08 -5.22
C ILE A 287 28.84 -24.23 -5.92
N SER A 288 29.02 -24.39 -7.23
CA SER A 288 28.34 -25.44 -8.01
C SER A 288 28.84 -26.86 -7.72
N LYS A 289 30.05 -27.01 -7.18
CA LYS A 289 30.67 -28.28 -6.83
C LYS A 289 30.41 -28.68 -5.39
N GLU A 290 30.42 -27.70 -4.50
CA GLU A 290 30.56 -27.93 -3.06
C GLU A 290 29.28 -27.67 -2.26
N PHE A 291 28.22 -27.06 -2.80
CA PHE A 291 27.10 -26.58 -1.99
C PHE A 291 25.73 -27.10 -2.43
N ILE A 292 24.79 -27.02 -1.50
CA ILE A 292 23.36 -27.30 -1.67
C ILE A 292 22.53 -26.17 -1.04
N ALA A 293 21.25 -26.10 -1.44
CA ALA A 293 20.24 -25.33 -0.76
C ALA A 293 19.05 -26.23 -0.39
N ILE A 294 18.66 -26.24 0.88
CA ILE A 294 17.51 -26.98 1.38
C ILE A 294 16.40 -25.99 1.70
N LYS A 295 15.28 -26.12 1.00
CA LYS A 295 14.06 -25.38 1.31
C LYS A 295 13.20 -26.24 2.22
N THR A 296 12.85 -25.72 3.39
CA THR A 296 12.02 -26.40 4.37
C THR A 296 10.68 -25.68 4.53
N ASP A 297 9.61 -26.46 4.67
CA ASP A 297 8.23 -25.97 4.92
C ASP A 297 7.79 -26.39 6.33
N MET A 298 7.33 -25.43 7.15
CA MET A 298 6.83 -25.72 8.50
C MET A 298 5.34 -26.08 8.44
N SER A 299 4.98 -27.24 8.99
CA SER A 299 3.58 -27.68 9.06
C SER A 299 2.81 -26.87 10.10
N THR A 300 1.75 -26.18 9.69
CA THR A 300 0.83 -25.46 10.61
C THR A 300 1.58 -24.56 11.61
N ALA A 301 2.50 -23.73 11.09
CA ALA A 301 3.56 -23.11 11.88
C ALA A 301 3.06 -22.29 13.10
N TYR A 302 2.02 -21.47 12.93
CA TYR A 302 1.46 -20.69 14.04
C TYR A 302 0.84 -21.59 15.11
N ASP A 303 0.13 -22.63 14.70
CA ASP A 303 -0.76 -23.42 15.56
C ASP A 303 0.00 -24.35 16.53
N ARG A 304 1.30 -24.58 16.28
CA ARG A 304 2.12 -25.56 17.02
C ARG A 304 3.10 -24.98 18.03
N ILE A 305 3.28 -23.65 18.07
CA ILE A 305 4.27 -23.05 18.97
C ILE A 305 3.95 -23.35 20.43
N GLU A 306 4.89 -23.98 21.12
CA GLU A 306 4.79 -24.26 22.55
C GLU A 306 4.91 -22.95 23.36
N TRP A 307 3.98 -22.74 24.30
CA TRP A 307 3.94 -21.49 25.08
C TRP A 307 5.12 -21.38 26.06
N SER A 308 5.60 -22.50 26.58
CA SER A 308 6.80 -22.56 27.42
C SER A 308 8.06 -22.15 26.64
N TYR A 309 8.15 -22.54 25.36
CA TYR A 309 9.23 -22.11 24.46
C TYR A 309 9.20 -20.60 24.24
N LEU A 310 8.03 -20.03 23.92
CA LEU A 310 7.86 -18.59 23.75
C LEU A 310 8.30 -17.80 25.00
N GLU A 311 7.85 -18.23 26.19
CA GLU A 311 8.21 -17.57 27.44
C GLU A 311 9.70 -17.69 27.76
N GLY A 312 10.31 -18.85 27.53
CA GLY A 312 11.74 -19.08 27.67
C GLY A 312 12.56 -18.19 26.73
N LEU A 313 12.15 -18.09 25.47
CA LEU A 313 12.81 -17.22 24.49
C LEU A 313 12.73 -15.74 24.89
N LEU A 314 11.54 -15.24 25.26
CA LEU A 314 11.38 -13.85 25.67
C LEU A 314 12.24 -13.53 26.90
N THR A 315 12.41 -14.51 27.79
CA THR A 315 13.30 -14.40 28.96
C THR A 315 14.76 -14.31 28.51
N ALA A 316 15.23 -15.21 27.64
CA ALA A 316 16.60 -15.24 27.13
C ALA A 316 16.96 -13.97 26.32
N LEU A 317 16.01 -13.42 25.56
CA LEU A 317 16.19 -12.15 24.84
C LEU A 317 16.26 -10.93 25.77
N GLY A 318 15.84 -11.05 27.02
CA GLY A 318 15.90 -9.99 28.04
C GLY A 318 14.65 -9.13 28.18
N PHE A 319 13.49 -9.58 27.69
CA PHE A 319 12.23 -8.83 27.89
C PHE A 319 11.86 -8.79 29.37
N HIS A 320 11.41 -7.64 29.87
CA HIS A 320 10.99 -7.46 31.26
C HIS A 320 9.82 -8.38 31.66
N ALA A 321 9.82 -8.90 32.89
CA ALA A 321 8.83 -9.86 33.38
C ALA A 321 7.38 -9.38 33.20
N GLN A 322 7.11 -8.10 33.45
CA GLN A 322 5.78 -7.49 33.25
C GLN A 322 5.32 -7.57 31.79
N PHE A 323 6.19 -7.21 30.83
CA PHE A 323 5.86 -7.27 29.41
C PHE A 323 5.63 -8.71 28.94
N ARG A 324 6.46 -9.65 29.42
CA ARG A 324 6.25 -11.09 29.19
C ARG A 324 4.90 -11.53 29.74
N GLY A 325 4.55 -11.12 30.97
CA GLY A 325 3.25 -11.40 31.59
C GLY A 325 2.06 -10.97 30.74
N TRP A 326 2.08 -9.75 30.19
CA TRP A 326 1.02 -9.27 29.29
C TRP A 326 0.89 -10.12 28.02
N ILE A 327 2.02 -10.50 27.40
CA ILE A 327 2.02 -11.38 26.22
C ILE A 327 1.47 -12.77 26.60
N MET A 328 1.92 -13.33 27.72
CA MET A 328 1.51 -14.65 28.17
C MET A 328 0.03 -14.68 28.55
N GLN A 329 -0.53 -13.62 29.14
CA GLN A 329 -1.96 -13.51 29.37
C GLN A 329 -2.75 -13.53 28.06
N CYS A 330 -2.26 -12.81 27.03
CA CYS A 330 -2.90 -12.79 25.72
C CYS A 330 -2.98 -14.21 25.14
N VAL A 331 -1.88 -14.97 25.13
CA VAL A 331 -1.84 -16.29 24.49
C VAL A 331 -2.46 -17.41 25.33
N ARG A 332 -2.31 -17.41 26.66
CA ARG A 332 -2.75 -18.52 27.54
C ARG A 332 -4.25 -18.54 27.85
N SER A 333 -4.89 -17.38 27.94
CA SER A 333 -6.30 -17.27 28.38
C SER A 333 -7.33 -17.47 27.25
N VAL A 334 -6.90 -17.88 26.05
CA VAL A 334 -7.76 -17.98 24.87
C VAL A 334 -8.61 -19.25 24.91
N SER A 335 -9.84 -19.17 24.38
CA SER A 335 -10.67 -20.33 24.08
C SER A 335 -11.28 -20.20 22.69
N TYR A 336 -11.53 -21.33 22.02
CA TYR A 336 -12.04 -21.32 20.64
C TYR A 336 -13.39 -22.00 20.48
N THR A 337 -14.17 -21.49 19.52
CA THR A 337 -15.28 -22.20 18.85
C THR A 337 -14.96 -22.27 17.36
N VAL A 338 -15.48 -23.26 16.63
CA VAL A 338 -15.22 -23.41 15.18
C VAL A 338 -16.45 -22.99 14.39
N LEU A 339 -16.28 -22.18 13.35
CA LEU A 339 -17.37 -21.79 12.45
C LEU A 339 -17.45 -22.73 11.25
N ILE A 340 -18.53 -23.51 11.15
CA ILE A 340 -18.84 -24.34 9.99
C ILE A 340 -20.06 -23.76 9.28
N ASN A 341 -19.90 -23.34 8.03
CA ASN A 341 -20.96 -22.74 7.20
C ASN A 341 -21.73 -21.57 7.86
N GLY A 342 -21.14 -20.91 8.87
CA GLY A 342 -21.73 -19.78 9.59
C GLY A 342 -22.25 -20.11 10.99
N GLU A 343 -22.23 -21.38 11.39
CA GLU A 343 -22.69 -21.84 12.71
C GLU A 343 -21.51 -22.16 13.63
N GLU A 344 -21.61 -21.80 14.91
CA GLU A 344 -20.63 -22.14 15.94
C GLU A 344 -20.73 -23.60 16.34
N GLN A 345 -19.58 -24.28 16.40
CA GLN A 345 -19.47 -25.69 16.73
C GLN A 345 -18.33 -25.92 17.72
N GLY A 346 -18.60 -26.76 18.73
CA GLY A 346 -17.61 -27.24 19.69
C GLY A 346 -17.00 -26.15 20.58
N LYS A 347 -16.08 -26.57 21.47
CA LYS A 347 -15.28 -25.67 22.31
C LYS A 347 -13.90 -26.28 22.50
N VAL A 348 -12.85 -25.54 22.14
CA VAL A 348 -11.47 -25.99 22.24
C VAL A 348 -10.71 -25.13 23.25
N LEU A 349 -10.06 -25.78 24.21
CA LEU A 349 -9.17 -25.17 25.18
C LEU A 349 -7.71 -25.51 24.82
N PRO A 350 -6.98 -24.57 24.20
CA PRO A 350 -5.61 -24.83 23.77
C PRO A 350 -4.62 -24.82 24.94
N SER A 351 -3.53 -25.54 24.79
CA SER A 351 -2.33 -25.46 25.65
C SER A 351 -1.07 -25.06 24.88
N ARG A 352 -1.19 -24.82 23.56
CA ARG A 352 -0.16 -24.26 22.69
C ARG A 352 -0.76 -23.50 21.51
N GLY A 353 0.11 -22.88 20.72
CA GLY A 353 -0.22 -22.25 19.45
C GLY A 353 -0.44 -20.74 19.53
N LEU A 354 -0.32 -20.09 18.38
CA LEU A 354 -0.55 -18.66 18.16
C LEU A 354 -1.71 -18.47 17.18
N ARG A 355 -2.52 -17.43 17.40
CA ARG A 355 -3.72 -17.17 16.60
C ARG A 355 -3.40 -16.63 15.22
N GLN A 356 -3.95 -17.25 14.18
CA GLN A 356 -3.84 -16.73 12.81
C GLN A 356 -4.79 -15.55 12.58
N GLY A 357 -4.29 -14.44 12.01
CA GLY A 357 -5.11 -13.26 11.70
C GLY A 357 -5.22 -12.22 12.82
N VAL A 358 -4.49 -12.42 13.93
CA VAL A 358 -4.40 -11.48 15.05
C VAL A 358 -3.17 -10.56 14.91
N PRO A 359 -3.22 -9.27 15.30
CA PRO A 359 -2.11 -8.34 15.12
C PRO A 359 -0.78 -8.74 15.78
N LEU A 360 -0.83 -9.38 16.95
CA LEU A 360 0.36 -9.70 17.76
C LEU A 360 1.11 -10.94 17.27
N SER A 361 0.38 -11.98 16.81
CA SER A 361 0.94 -13.29 16.50
C SER A 361 2.09 -13.31 15.49
N PRO A 362 2.07 -12.54 14.37
CA PRO A 362 3.18 -12.56 13.41
C PRO A 362 4.52 -12.14 14.02
N PHE A 363 4.51 -11.13 14.89
CA PHE A 363 5.71 -10.63 15.54
C PHE A 363 6.25 -11.61 16.59
N LEU A 364 5.36 -12.29 17.31
CA LEU A 364 5.77 -13.35 18.24
C LEU A 364 6.34 -14.55 17.48
N PHE A 365 5.76 -14.90 16.33
CA PHE A 365 6.27 -15.99 15.50
C PHE A 365 7.67 -15.67 14.96
N ASP A 366 7.89 -14.46 14.43
CA ASP A 366 9.22 -14.05 13.98
C ASP A 366 10.24 -14.10 15.12
N LEU A 367 9.87 -13.66 16.33
CA LEU A 367 10.72 -13.83 17.50
C LEU A 367 11.01 -15.31 17.76
N CYS A 368 10.00 -16.20 17.75
CA CYS A 368 10.21 -17.64 17.93
C CYS A 368 11.26 -18.22 16.97
N THR A 369 11.31 -17.74 15.72
CA THR A 369 12.33 -18.21 14.76
C THR A 369 13.77 -17.82 15.14
N GLU A 370 13.98 -16.83 16.00
CA GLU A 370 15.30 -16.42 16.48
C GLU A 370 16.02 -17.52 17.27
N GLY A 371 15.29 -18.42 17.94
CA GLY A 371 15.92 -19.54 18.60
C GLY A 371 16.59 -20.49 17.61
N LEU A 372 15.97 -20.75 16.45
CA LEU A 372 16.58 -21.54 15.38
C LEU A 372 17.78 -20.80 14.76
N SER A 373 17.62 -19.50 14.46
CA SER A 373 18.74 -18.67 13.97
C SER A 373 19.92 -18.66 14.94
N HIS A 374 19.69 -18.59 16.24
CA HIS A 374 20.72 -18.67 17.28
C HIS A 374 21.54 -19.95 17.16
N ARG A 375 20.87 -21.11 17.10
CA ARG A 375 21.57 -22.41 16.99
C ARG A 375 22.32 -22.58 15.68
N LEU A 376 21.76 -22.09 14.58
CA LEU A 376 22.46 -22.10 13.29
C LEU A 376 23.70 -21.19 13.29
N ASN A 377 23.62 -20.01 13.91
CA ASN A 377 24.76 -19.10 14.06
C ASN A 377 25.82 -19.67 15.00
N GLU A 378 25.41 -20.42 16.02
CA GLU A 378 26.34 -21.09 16.92
C GLU A 378 27.10 -22.23 16.22
N ALA A 379 26.40 -23.05 15.45
CA ALA A 379 27.01 -24.10 14.64
C ALA A 379 27.99 -23.52 13.60
N GLU A 380 27.66 -22.37 12.99
CA GLU A 380 28.57 -21.65 12.10
C GLU A 380 29.84 -21.16 12.83
N ARG A 381 29.71 -20.55 14.02
CA ARG A 381 30.86 -20.14 14.84
C ARG A 381 31.75 -21.30 15.28
N ARG A 382 31.18 -22.50 15.42
CA ARG A 382 31.92 -23.74 15.75
C ARG A 382 32.55 -24.41 14.52
N GLY A 383 32.28 -23.92 13.31
CA GLY A 383 32.73 -24.52 12.07
C GLY A 383 31.97 -25.79 11.67
N GLU A 384 30.81 -26.06 12.29
CA GLU A 384 29.95 -27.20 11.96
C GLU A 384 29.08 -26.94 10.71
N ILE A 385 28.90 -25.67 10.34
CA ILE A 385 28.18 -25.23 9.14
C ILE A 385 28.98 -24.11 8.46
N THR A 386 29.13 -24.16 7.14
CA THR A 386 29.91 -23.14 6.41
C THR A 386 29.03 -22.02 5.81
N GLY A 387 27.89 -22.36 5.22
CA GLY A 387 27.11 -21.42 4.41
C GLY A 387 27.74 -21.06 3.05
N ILE A 388 26.96 -20.40 2.19
CA ILE A 388 27.41 -19.96 0.86
C ILE A 388 27.93 -18.52 0.92
N SER A 389 29.13 -18.29 0.39
CA SER A 389 29.68 -16.96 0.11
C SER A 389 30.26 -16.88 -1.31
N PHE A 390 30.12 -15.71 -1.94
CA PHE A 390 30.66 -15.42 -3.28
C PHE A 390 32.11 -14.92 -3.26
N SER A 391 32.60 -14.40 -2.13
CA SER A 391 33.98 -13.93 -1.98
C SER A 391 34.45 -14.13 -0.53
N GLU A 392 35.75 -14.07 -0.28
CA GLU A 392 36.31 -14.20 1.07
C GLU A 392 35.82 -13.09 2.00
N ASP A 393 35.78 -11.84 1.53
CA ASP A 393 35.26 -10.69 2.29
C ASP A 393 33.71 -10.59 2.30
N GLY A 394 33.04 -11.55 1.65
CA GLY A 394 31.58 -11.53 1.49
C GLY A 394 30.85 -12.18 2.67
N PRO A 395 29.60 -11.81 2.95
CA PRO A 395 28.80 -12.52 3.95
C PRO A 395 28.59 -13.99 3.55
N ALA A 396 28.92 -14.90 4.45
CA ALA A 396 28.47 -16.29 4.37
C ALA A 396 27.00 -16.37 4.79
N ILE A 397 26.14 -16.88 3.91
CA ILE A 397 24.72 -17.10 4.20
C ILE A 397 24.50 -18.58 4.39
N HIS A 398 24.17 -19.01 5.60
CA HIS A 398 23.81 -20.39 5.92
C HIS A 398 22.31 -20.61 6.11
N HIS A 399 21.55 -19.53 6.37
CA HIS A 399 20.09 -19.58 6.42
C HIS A 399 19.46 -18.25 5.99
N LEU A 400 18.24 -18.33 5.48
CA LEU A 400 17.43 -17.20 5.07
C LEU A 400 15.96 -17.51 5.37
N PHE A 401 15.35 -16.73 6.26
CA PHE A 401 13.99 -16.92 6.74
C PHE A 401 13.06 -15.79 6.28
N PHE A 402 11.82 -16.18 5.99
CA PHE A 402 10.72 -15.27 5.78
C PHE A 402 9.48 -15.84 6.46
N ALA A 403 9.29 -15.49 7.73
CA ALA A 403 8.34 -16.17 8.60
C ALA A 403 8.60 -17.69 8.57
N ASP A 404 7.64 -18.50 8.11
CA ASP A 404 7.72 -19.96 8.03
C ASP A 404 8.52 -20.47 6.83
N ASP A 405 8.62 -19.70 5.75
CA ASP A 405 9.41 -20.06 4.56
C ASP A 405 10.91 -19.99 4.87
N SER A 406 11.58 -21.15 4.87
CA SER A 406 12.96 -21.29 5.31
C SER A 406 13.86 -21.85 4.21
N LEU A 407 15.01 -21.21 3.99
CA LEU A 407 16.04 -21.65 3.05
C LEU A 407 17.37 -21.82 3.79
N LEU A 408 17.88 -23.04 3.86
CA LEU A 408 19.16 -23.39 4.46
C LEU A 408 20.19 -23.61 3.35
N LEU A 409 21.41 -23.12 3.54
CA LEU A 409 22.48 -23.11 2.54
C LEU A 409 23.71 -23.75 3.18
N LEU A 410 24.16 -24.89 2.64
CA LEU A 410 25.14 -25.76 3.31
C LEU A 410 26.12 -26.32 2.31
N ARG A 411 27.27 -26.80 2.79
CA ARG A 411 28.17 -27.64 1.99
C ARG A 411 27.51 -29.00 1.72
N ALA A 412 27.77 -29.55 0.54
CA ALA A 412 27.31 -30.85 0.08
C ALA A 412 28.17 -31.97 0.70
N ASN A 413 28.04 -32.19 2.00
CA ASN A 413 28.72 -33.26 2.72
C ASN A 413 27.84 -33.85 3.83
N ALA A 414 28.27 -35.00 4.39
CA ALA A 414 27.51 -35.70 5.41
C ALA A 414 27.50 -34.94 6.75
N GLU A 415 28.61 -34.29 7.08
CA GLU A 415 28.85 -33.63 8.36
C GLU A 415 27.91 -32.44 8.57
N GLU A 416 27.87 -31.49 7.63
CA GLU A 416 27.00 -30.30 7.73
C GLU A 416 25.52 -30.67 7.65
N CYS A 417 25.16 -31.64 6.79
CA CYS A 417 23.77 -32.09 6.69
C CYS A 417 23.31 -32.75 8.00
N THR A 418 24.16 -33.57 8.62
CA THR A 418 23.85 -34.21 9.90
C THR A 418 23.74 -33.19 11.03
N ALA A 419 24.64 -32.19 11.06
CA ALA A 419 24.61 -31.11 12.05
C ALA A 419 23.29 -30.32 11.97
N VAL A 420 22.87 -29.94 10.76
CA VAL A 420 21.60 -29.23 10.55
C VAL A 420 20.40 -30.09 10.93
N CYS A 421 20.36 -31.37 10.54
CA CYS A 421 19.26 -32.27 10.92
C CYS A 421 19.14 -32.40 12.45
N LYS A 422 20.26 -32.43 13.18
CA LYS A 422 20.25 -32.44 14.66
C LYS A 422 19.66 -31.14 15.24
N ILE A 423 20.08 -29.98 14.71
CA ILE A 423 19.57 -28.68 15.14
C ILE A 423 18.07 -28.56 14.89
N LEU A 424 17.62 -28.96 13.69
CA LEU A 424 16.21 -28.93 13.32
C LEU A 424 15.39 -29.85 14.21
N LYS A 425 15.85 -31.07 14.47
CA LYS A 425 15.16 -32.00 15.38
C LYS A 425 15.05 -31.46 16.80
N TRP A 426 16.12 -30.87 17.34
CA TRP A 426 16.07 -30.25 18.66
C TRP A 426 15.09 -29.06 18.69
N TYR A 427 15.08 -28.25 17.63
CA TYR A 427 14.10 -27.17 17.47
C TYR A 427 12.67 -27.68 17.42
N GLU A 428 12.39 -28.78 16.70
CA GLU A 428 11.06 -29.42 16.68
C GLU A 428 10.62 -29.86 18.09
N GLU A 429 11.53 -30.52 18.82
CA GLU A 429 11.28 -31.02 20.18
C GLU A 429 10.94 -29.91 21.17
N VAL A 430 11.66 -28.79 21.17
CA VAL A 430 11.44 -27.71 22.15
C VAL A 430 10.37 -26.71 21.75
N SER A 431 10.22 -26.41 20.44
CA SER A 431 9.30 -25.36 19.96
C SER A 431 7.93 -25.89 19.57
N GLY A 432 7.81 -27.20 19.34
CA GLY A 432 6.63 -27.87 18.78
C GLY A 432 6.48 -27.73 17.27
N GLN A 433 7.37 -26.97 16.59
CA GLN A 433 7.39 -26.90 15.13
C GLN A 433 7.67 -28.27 14.51
N VAL A 434 7.19 -28.49 13.29
CA VAL A 434 7.41 -29.74 12.55
C VAL A 434 7.68 -29.44 11.10
N ILE A 435 8.76 -29.98 10.56
CA ILE A 435 9.15 -29.84 9.16
C ILE A 435 8.36 -30.82 8.30
N SER A 436 7.77 -30.31 7.22
CA SER A 436 7.13 -31.14 6.21
C SER A 436 8.16 -31.65 5.21
N LEU A 437 8.64 -32.88 5.41
CA LEU A 437 9.58 -33.51 4.46
C LEU A 437 8.99 -33.61 3.05
N ALA A 438 7.68 -33.89 2.94
CA ALA A 438 6.97 -34.01 1.67
C ALA A 438 6.89 -32.70 0.86
N LYS A 439 6.97 -31.55 1.53
CA LYS A 439 6.95 -30.22 0.89
C LYS A 439 8.33 -29.56 0.82
N SER A 440 9.28 -30.09 1.59
CA SER A 440 10.68 -29.65 1.55
C SER A 440 11.34 -30.16 0.28
N ALA A 441 12.38 -29.46 -0.19
CA ALA A 441 13.11 -29.81 -1.40
C ALA A 441 14.58 -29.41 -1.31
N ILE A 442 15.45 -30.19 -1.95
CA ILE A 442 16.89 -29.92 -2.02
C ILE A 442 17.28 -29.47 -3.43
N THR A 443 17.96 -28.34 -3.54
CA THR A 443 18.59 -27.89 -4.78
C THR A 443 20.08 -28.17 -4.69
N PHE A 444 20.58 -29.04 -5.56
CA PHE A 444 21.99 -29.40 -5.61
C PHE A 444 22.80 -28.46 -6.51
N GLY A 445 24.06 -28.23 -6.17
CA GLY A 445 25.04 -27.66 -7.08
C GLY A 445 25.14 -28.49 -8.37
N ARG A 446 25.30 -27.82 -9.52
CA ARG A 446 25.31 -28.46 -10.84
C ARG A 446 26.38 -29.54 -10.99
N GLN A 447 27.47 -29.45 -10.23
CA GLN A 447 28.63 -30.35 -10.30
C GLN A 447 28.73 -31.26 -9.07
N VAL A 448 27.72 -31.30 -8.19
CA VAL A 448 27.65 -32.27 -7.10
C VAL A 448 27.42 -33.67 -7.69
N SER A 449 28.27 -34.63 -7.32
CA SER A 449 28.21 -36.03 -7.78
C SER A 449 26.93 -36.73 -7.35
N GLU A 450 26.43 -37.66 -8.16
CA GLU A 450 25.17 -38.36 -7.88
C GLU A 450 25.22 -39.17 -6.57
N ASP A 451 26.35 -39.81 -6.26
CA ASP A 451 26.54 -40.55 -5.00
C ASP A 451 26.34 -39.65 -3.77
N MET A 452 26.89 -38.43 -3.82
CA MET A 452 26.71 -37.42 -2.78
C MET A 452 25.25 -36.96 -2.67
N LYS A 453 24.54 -36.83 -3.80
CA LYS A 453 23.11 -36.48 -3.76
C LYS A 453 22.28 -37.56 -3.06
N VAL A 454 22.50 -38.83 -3.41
CA VAL A 454 21.82 -39.96 -2.77
C VAL A 454 22.12 -40.01 -1.27
N MET A 455 23.38 -39.83 -0.89
CA MET A 455 23.78 -39.76 0.52
C MET A 455 23.03 -38.64 1.27
N ILE A 456 23.02 -37.42 0.74
CA ILE A 456 22.36 -36.27 1.36
C ILE A 456 20.83 -36.48 1.47
N LYS A 457 20.19 -37.04 0.44
CA LYS A 457 18.75 -37.38 0.49
C LYS A 457 18.46 -38.40 1.61
N ASN A 458 19.33 -39.39 1.80
CA ASN A 458 19.18 -40.39 2.86
C ASN A 458 19.37 -39.78 4.26
N ILE A 459 20.36 -38.88 4.43
CA ILE A 459 20.61 -38.20 5.71
C ILE A 459 19.43 -37.28 6.08
N THR A 460 18.95 -36.49 5.12
CA THR A 460 17.92 -35.48 5.37
C THR A 460 16.49 -36.03 5.34
N GLY A 461 16.27 -37.19 4.71
CA GLY A 461 14.93 -37.74 4.47
C GLY A 461 14.13 -36.97 3.41
N ILE A 462 14.73 -36.00 2.71
CA ILE A 462 14.05 -35.21 1.68
C ILE A 462 14.36 -35.81 0.31
N THR A 463 13.33 -36.28 -0.38
CA THR A 463 13.46 -36.91 -1.70
C THR A 463 13.25 -35.95 -2.86
N ASN A 464 12.52 -34.85 -2.64
CA ASN A 464 12.20 -33.87 -3.68
C ASN A 464 13.44 -33.05 -4.08
N GLU A 465 13.66 -32.93 -5.39
CA GLU A 465 14.66 -32.02 -5.94
C GLU A 465 14.02 -30.67 -6.31
N GLY A 466 14.70 -29.57 -5.95
CA GLY A 466 14.29 -28.18 -6.18
C GLY A 466 15.03 -27.49 -7.33
N GLY A 467 14.96 -26.15 -7.35
CA GLY A 467 15.74 -25.30 -8.26
C GLY A 467 14.98 -24.77 -9.49
N THR A 468 13.75 -25.24 -9.72
CA THR A 468 12.83 -24.75 -10.78
C THR A 468 11.50 -24.24 -10.21
N GLY A 469 11.35 -24.23 -8.88
CA GLY A 469 10.13 -23.88 -8.17
C GLY A 469 9.95 -22.39 -7.92
N LYS A 470 9.01 -22.08 -7.00
CA LYS A 470 8.74 -20.72 -6.53
C LYS A 470 9.16 -20.54 -5.08
N TYR A 471 9.89 -19.47 -4.78
CA TYR A 471 10.19 -18.98 -3.43
C TYR A 471 9.50 -17.65 -3.24
N LEU A 472 8.70 -17.53 -2.17
CA LEU A 472 7.89 -16.35 -1.89
C LEU A 472 7.01 -15.92 -3.07
N GLY A 473 6.50 -16.89 -3.83
CA GLY A 473 5.62 -16.66 -4.99
C GLY A 473 6.31 -16.23 -6.29
N LEU A 474 7.63 -16.06 -6.30
CA LEU A 474 8.44 -15.80 -7.50
C LEU A 474 9.40 -16.95 -7.81
N LEU A 475 9.90 -17.03 -9.04
CA LEU A 475 10.78 -18.12 -9.46
C LEU A 475 12.13 -18.09 -8.73
N GLU A 476 12.53 -19.24 -8.21
CA GLU A 476 13.81 -19.44 -7.52
C GLU A 476 15.01 -19.23 -8.45
N CYS A 477 14.90 -19.71 -9.69
CA CYS A 477 15.92 -19.54 -10.72
C CYS A 477 15.28 -19.42 -12.10
N PHE A 478 15.96 -18.72 -13.03
CA PHE A 478 15.57 -18.73 -14.43
C PHE A 478 16.40 -19.78 -15.18
N SER A 479 15.74 -20.78 -15.76
CA SER A 479 16.32 -21.77 -16.67
C SER A 479 15.49 -21.85 -17.95
N GLY A 480 16.11 -21.59 -19.11
CA GLY A 480 15.40 -21.63 -20.40
C GLY A 480 14.61 -20.35 -20.72
N SER A 481 13.43 -20.51 -21.33
CA SER A 481 12.60 -19.40 -21.83
C SER A 481 11.99 -18.56 -20.71
N LYS A 482 12.38 -17.29 -20.64
CA LYS A 482 11.83 -16.32 -19.68
C LYS A 482 10.36 -16.01 -19.93
N VAL A 483 9.92 -16.12 -21.18
CA VAL A 483 8.53 -15.86 -21.56
C VAL A 483 7.64 -16.93 -20.93
N ASP A 484 8.01 -18.20 -21.11
CA ASP A 484 7.24 -19.35 -20.63
C ASP A 484 7.21 -19.37 -19.10
N MET A 485 8.37 -19.14 -18.48
CA MET A 485 8.50 -19.05 -17.02
C MET A 485 7.63 -17.95 -16.39
N LEU A 486 7.38 -16.84 -17.10
CA LEU A 486 6.57 -15.72 -16.62
C LEU A 486 5.11 -15.76 -17.11
N GLN A 487 4.73 -16.80 -17.87
CA GLN A 487 3.40 -16.94 -18.45
C GLN A 487 2.29 -17.04 -17.40
N TYR A 488 2.59 -17.58 -16.21
CA TYR A 488 1.64 -17.66 -15.10
C TYR A 488 1.03 -16.30 -14.72
N ILE A 489 1.75 -15.19 -14.93
CA ILE A 489 1.23 -13.84 -14.65
C ILE A 489 0.06 -13.52 -15.59
N HIS A 490 0.21 -13.87 -16.88
CA HIS A 490 -0.84 -13.70 -17.87
C HIS A 490 -2.03 -14.60 -17.57
N GLU A 491 -1.81 -15.86 -17.21
CA GLU A 491 -2.86 -16.81 -16.83
C GLU A 491 -3.67 -16.32 -15.63
N GLN A 492 -2.99 -15.85 -14.57
CA GLN A 492 -3.66 -15.30 -13.38
C GLN A 492 -4.50 -14.07 -13.72
N MET A 493 -3.95 -13.14 -14.52
CA MET A 493 -4.68 -11.94 -14.96
C MET A 493 -5.91 -12.31 -15.80
N THR A 494 -5.74 -13.23 -16.73
CA THR A 494 -6.79 -13.68 -17.62
C THR A 494 -7.89 -14.39 -16.85
N SER A 495 -7.56 -15.28 -15.92
CA SER A 495 -8.51 -15.95 -15.02
C SER A 495 -9.37 -14.94 -14.22
N ARG A 496 -8.78 -13.83 -13.76
CA ARG A 496 -9.54 -12.74 -13.12
C ARG A 496 -10.50 -12.06 -14.08
N PHE A 497 -10.09 -11.80 -15.32
CA PHE A 497 -10.95 -11.17 -16.32
C PHE A 497 -12.17 -12.01 -16.67
N HIS A 498 -12.04 -13.34 -16.75
CA HIS A 498 -13.16 -14.26 -16.95
C HIS A 498 -14.23 -14.05 -15.86
N GLY A 499 -13.80 -14.04 -14.59
CA GLY A 499 -14.69 -13.75 -13.47
C GLY A 499 -15.32 -12.34 -13.52
N TRP A 500 -14.63 -11.36 -14.11
CA TRP A 500 -15.14 -9.99 -14.21
C TRP A 500 -16.18 -9.76 -15.31
N TYR A 501 -16.22 -10.60 -16.35
CA TYR A 501 -17.27 -10.50 -17.37
C TYR A 501 -18.67 -10.79 -16.81
N ALA A 502 -18.78 -11.63 -15.77
CA ALA A 502 -20.03 -11.93 -15.08
C ALA A 502 -20.67 -10.72 -14.36
N PHE A 503 -19.91 -9.63 -14.18
CA PHE A 503 -20.32 -8.47 -13.38
C PHE A 503 -20.91 -7.31 -14.18
N PHE A 504 -21.09 -7.43 -15.51
CA PHE A 504 -21.72 -6.42 -16.38
C PHE A 504 -21.24 -4.97 -16.16
N LEU A 505 -19.93 -4.81 -15.98
CA LEU A 505 -19.33 -3.54 -15.54
C LEU A 505 -19.42 -2.42 -16.58
N SER A 506 -19.67 -1.20 -16.10
CA SER A 506 -19.53 0.02 -16.90
C SER A 506 -18.07 0.23 -17.33
N THR A 507 -17.84 1.00 -18.41
CA THR A 507 -16.47 1.35 -18.81
C THR A 507 -15.71 2.08 -17.71
N GLY A 508 -16.39 2.91 -16.91
CA GLY A 508 -15.80 3.50 -15.70
C GLY A 508 -15.36 2.45 -14.68
N GLY A 509 -16.21 1.47 -14.38
CA GLY A 509 -15.88 0.36 -13.47
C GLY A 509 -14.69 -0.47 -13.94
N LYS A 510 -14.59 -0.74 -15.26
CA LYS A 510 -13.43 -1.42 -15.83
C LYS A 510 -12.13 -0.62 -15.68
N GLU A 511 -12.19 0.71 -15.69
CA GLU A 511 -11.00 1.59 -15.64
C GLU A 511 -10.36 1.42 -14.27
N VAL A 512 -11.24 1.45 -13.27
CA VAL A 512 -10.90 1.26 -11.87
C VAL A 512 -10.27 -0.12 -11.69
N LEU A 513 -10.91 -1.21 -12.12
CA LEU A 513 -10.38 -2.57 -11.96
C LEU A 513 -9.04 -2.78 -12.66
N LEU A 514 -8.88 -2.25 -13.87
CA LEU A 514 -7.61 -2.33 -14.59
C LEU A 514 -6.50 -1.61 -13.82
N LYS A 515 -6.77 -0.41 -13.30
CA LYS A 515 -5.76 0.38 -12.57
C LYS A 515 -5.47 -0.13 -11.17
N SER A 516 -6.49 -0.57 -10.44
CA SER A 516 -6.38 -0.98 -9.04
C SER A 516 -5.95 -2.43 -8.87
N VAL A 517 -6.34 -3.31 -9.81
CA VAL A 517 -6.09 -4.76 -9.71
C VAL A 517 -5.19 -5.23 -10.83
N ALA A 518 -5.62 -5.14 -12.10
CA ALA A 518 -4.90 -5.79 -13.21
C ALA A 518 -3.46 -5.27 -13.33
N MET A 519 -3.26 -3.96 -13.27
CA MET A 519 -1.94 -3.33 -13.30
C MET A 519 -1.12 -3.58 -12.04
N ALA A 520 -1.76 -3.94 -10.92
CA ALA A 520 -1.08 -4.28 -9.67
C ALA A 520 -0.59 -5.74 -9.64
N MET A 521 -1.26 -6.66 -10.34
CA MET A 521 -0.90 -8.08 -10.38
C MET A 521 0.56 -8.34 -10.81
N PRO A 522 1.09 -7.77 -11.91
CA PRO A 522 2.47 -8.00 -12.30
C PRO A 522 3.48 -7.25 -11.43
N VAL A 523 3.06 -6.30 -10.57
CA VAL A 523 3.98 -5.41 -9.83
C VAL A 523 4.96 -6.20 -8.96
N TYR A 524 4.48 -7.27 -8.35
CA TYR A 524 5.30 -8.10 -7.48
C TYR A 524 6.50 -8.70 -8.23
N ALA A 525 6.25 -9.35 -9.37
CA ALA A 525 7.31 -9.86 -10.25
C ALA A 525 8.16 -8.73 -10.86
N MET A 526 7.53 -7.64 -11.31
CA MET A 526 8.20 -6.46 -11.88
C MET A 526 9.09 -5.72 -10.88
N SER A 527 8.92 -5.95 -9.57
CA SER A 527 9.75 -5.33 -8.54
C SER A 527 11.12 -5.98 -8.37
N VAL A 528 11.29 -7.21 -8.89
CA VAL A 528 12.54 -7.98 -8.82
C VAL A 528 13.08 -8.29 -10.21
N PHE A 529 12.21 -8.57 -11.18
CA PHE A 529 12.60 -9.02 -12.51
C PHE A 529 12.15 -8.06 -13.61
N LYS A 530 12.99 -7.92 -14.64
CA LYS A 530 12.63 -7.29 -15.90
C LYS A 530 11.68 -8.23 -16.65
N LEU A 531 10.47 -7.80 -16.99
CA LEU A 531 9.60 -8.62 -17.82
C LEU A 531 10.04 -8.52 -19.29
N PRO A 532 10.02 -9.63 -20.05
CA PRO A 532 10.23 -9.59 -21.50
C PRO A 532 9.21 -8.67 -22.18
N LYS A 533 9.64 -7.98 -23.24
CA LYS A 533 8.75 -7.09 -24.02
C LYS A 533 7.51 -7.83 -24.55
N SER A 534 7.66 -9.09 -24.95
CA SER A 534 6.56 -9.96 -25.39
C SER A 534 5.54 -10.21 -24.27
N THR A 535 6.00 -10.51 -23.05
CA THR A 535 5.14 -10.67 -21.87
C THR A 535 4.40 -9.37 -21.55
N CYS A 536 5.08 -8.21 -21.55
CA CYS A 536 4.41 -6.92 -21.37
C CYS A 536 3.34 -6.66 -22.43
N LYS A 537 3.62 -7.00 -23.70
CA LYS A 537 2.67 -6.86 -24.81
C LYS A 537 1.47 -7.79 -24.63
N SER A 538 1.69 -9.05 -24.27
CA SER A 538 0.63 -10.03 -24.00
C SER A 538 -0.32 -9.55 -22.88
N LEU A 539 0.22 -9.10 -21.74
CA LEU A 539 -0.57 -8.53 -20.65
C LEU A 539 -1.34 -7.27 -21.09
N THR A 540 -0.68 -6.42 -21.87
CA THR A 540 -1.30 -5.20 -22.43
C THR A 540 -2.46 -5.53 -23.36
N CYS A 541 -2.31 -6.52 -24.24
CA CYS A 541 -3.39 -7.00 -25.12
C CYS A 541 -4.56 -7.53 -24.29
N ALA A 542 -4.31 -8.32 -23.25
CA ALA A 542 -5.37 -8.84 -22.38
C ALA A 542 -6.15 -7.70 -21.70
N MET A 543 -5.46 -6.68 -21.18
CA MET A 543 -6.10 -5.50 -20.58
C MET A 543 -6.89 -4.67 -21.60
N ALA A 544 -6.35 -4.49 -22.82
CA ALA A 544 -7.02 -3.78 -23.90
C ALA A 544 -8.30 -4.51 -24.32
N ASN A 545 -8.23 -5.83 -24.51
CA ASN A 545 -9.39 -6.67 -24.82
C ASN A 545 -10.45 -6.55 -23.73
N PHE A 546 -10.08 -6.69 -22.46
CA PHE A 546 -11.03 -6.55 -21.34
C PHE A 546 -11.71 -5.17 -21.32
N TRP A 547 -10.95 -4.10 -21.59
CA TRP A 547 -11.49 -2.73 -21.64
C TRP A 547 -12.56 -2.59 -22.73
N TRP A 548 -12.25 -3.01 -23.96
CA TRP A 548 -13.11 -2.80 -25.13
C TRP A 548 -14.27 -3.81 -25.22
N ASN A 549 -14.09 -5.05 -24.75
CA ASN A 549 -15.06 -6.13 -24.93
C ASN A 549 -16.14 -6.13 -23.85
N ALA A 550 -17.43 -6.17 -24.21
CA ALA A 550 -18.51 -6.20 -23.23
C ALA A 550 -18.75 -7.60 -22.63
N GLN A 551 -18.39 -8.65 -23.36
CA GLN A 551 -18.54 -10.05 -22.98
C GLN A 551 -17.28 -10.80 -23.39
N GLU A 552 -17.04 -11.93 -22.74
CA GLU A 552 -15.95 -12.83 -23.05
C GLU A 552 -16.07 -13.40 -24.48
N GLY A 553 -14.95 -13.66 -25.14
CA GLY A 553 -14.91 -14.25 -26.50
C GLY A 553 -15.33 -13.32 -27.65
N LYS A 554 -15.93 -12.14 -27.39
CA LYS A 554 -16.24 -11.15 -28.43
C LYS A 554 -15.05 -10.24 -28.69
N ASN A 555 -14.57 -10.16 -29.92
CA ASN A 555 -13.51 -9.23 -30.33
C ASN A 555 -14.11 -7.91 -30.82
N LYS A 556 -14.29 -6.93 -29.92
CA LYS A 556 -14.71 -5.58 -30.29
C LYS A 556 -13.53 -4.78 -30.84
N MET A 557 -13.83 -3.84 -31.74
CA MET A 557 -12.84 -2.91 -32.28
C MET A 557 -12.18 -2.08 -31.17
N HIS A 558 -10.85 -1.97 -31.22
CA HIS A 558 -10.06 -1.10 -30.35
C HIS A 558 -9.98 0.30 -30.96
N TRP A 559 -10.92 1.17 -30.61
CA TRP A 559 -11.05 2.51 -31.21
C TRP A 559 -9.86 3.44 -30.94
N VAL A 560 -9.19 3.25 -29.80
CA VAL A 560 -7.99 3.99 -29.41
C VAL A 560 -6.91 2.98 -29.03
N SER A 561 -5.71 3.16 -29.58
CA SER A 561 -4.54 2.32 -29.24
C SER A 561 -4.24 2.37 -27.75
N TRP A 562 -3.80 1.26 -27.18
CA TRP A 562 -3.43 1.20 -25.76
C TRP A 562 -2.35 2.22 -25.38
N ASP A 563 -1.35 2.44 -26.23
CA ASP A 563 -0.27 3.41 -25.97
C ASP A 563 -0.81 4.84 -25.80
N ARG A 564 -1.80 5.24 -26.60
CA ARG A 564 -2.50 6.53 -26.45
C ARG A 564 -3.32 6.58 -25.16
N MET A 565 -3.92 5.46 -24.75
CA MET A 565 -4.62 5.37 -23.47
C MET A 565 -3.67 5.44 -22.26
N CYS A 566 -2.39 5.08 -22.44
CA CYS A 566 -1.31 5.22 -21.44
C CYS A 566 -0.76 6.65 -21.29
N LEU A 567 -1.17 7.60 -22.14
CA LEU A 567 -0.84 9.01 -21.95
C LEU A 567 -1.55 9.56 -20.71
N ASP A 568 -0.98 10.62 -20.12
CA ASP A 568 -1.65 11.31 -19.02
C ASP A 568 -2.99 11.88 -19.50
N LYS A 569 -3.94 12.06 -18.57
CA LYS A 569 -5.24 12.68 -18.89
C LYS A 569 -5.11 14.09 -19.48
N LYS A 570 -4.05 14.80 -19.10
CA LYS A 570 -3.69 16.12 -19.65
C LYS A 570 -3.16 16.07 -21.09
N ASP A 571 -2.67 14.91 -21.52
CA ASP A 571 -2.10 14.67 -22.85
C ASP A 571 -3.10 13.87 -23.73
N GLY A 572 -4.39 13.83 -23.34
CA GLY A 572 -5.47 13.20 -24.08
C GLY A 572 -5.68 11.69 -23.81
N GLY A 573 -4.90 11.08 -22.91
CA GLY A 573 -5.03 9.66 -22.55
C GLY A 573 -5.97 9.39 -21.37
N LEU A 574 -5.92 8.15 -20.85
CA LEU A 574 -6.65 7.72 -19.66
C LEU A 574 -5.76 7.60 -18.42
N GLY A 575 -4.44 7.71 -18.56
CA GLY A 575 -3.48 7.52 -17.47
C GLY A 575 -3.30 6.05 -17.08
N PHE A 576 -3.45 5.13 -18.03
CA PHE A 576 -2.99 3.75 -17.89
C PHE A 576 -1.45 3.72 -17.86
N LYS A 577 -0.87 2.68 -17.24
CA LYS A 577 0.59 2.56 -17.17
C LYS A 577 1.14 1.73 -18.31
N ASP A 578 2.21 2.23 -18.92
CA ASP A 578 3.11 1.44 -19.75
C ASP A 578 3.88 0.46 -18.84
N LEU A 579 3.61 -0.83 -18.99
CA LEU A 579 4.18 -1.87 -18.12
C LEU A 579 5.70 -1.93 -18.20
N GLY A 580 6.31 -1.67 -19.37
CA GLY A 580 7.76 -1.71 -19.54
C GLY A 580 8.45 -0.57 -18.79
N LYS A 581 7.93 0.66 -18.94
CA LYS A 581 8.44 1.82 -18.19
C LYS A 581 8.17 1.71 -16.69
N PHE A 582 7.01 1.15 -16.33
CA PHE A 582 6.65 0.95 -14.93
C PHE A 582 7.53 -0.11 -14.26
N ASN A 583 7.87 -1.19 -14.96
CA ASN A 583 8.84 -2.19 -14.52
C ASN A 583 10.23 -1.59 -14.32
N GLN A 584 10.72 -0.76 -15.26
CA GLN A 584 12.01 -0.08 -15.09
C GLN A 584 12.02 0.83 -13.86
N ALA A 585 10.94 1.58 -13.62
CA ALA A 585 10.80 2.43 -12.45
C ALA A 585 10.73 1.64 -11.13
N LEU A 586 10.15 0.44 -11.13
CA LEU A 586 10.16 -0.46 -9.97
C LEU A 586 11.57 -0.98 -9.69
N LEU A 587 12.29 -1.44 -10.72
CA LEU A 587 13.66 -1.95 -10.59
C LEU A 587 14.66 -0.85 -10.20
N ALA A 588 14.46 0.37 -10.66
CA ALA A 588 15.24 1.53 -10.21
C ALA A 588 15.09 1.79 -8.70
N LYS A 589 13.96 1.40 -8.09
CA LYS A 589 13.80 1.45 -6.62
C LYS A 589 14.73 0.46 -5.91
N GLN A 590 14.95 -0.73 -6.49
CA GLN A 590 15.92 -1.68 -5.96
C GLN A 590 17.34 -1.15 -6.07
N GLY A 591 17.69 -0.56 -7.22
CA GLY A 591 18.98 0.12 -7.38
C GLY A 591 19.18 1.26 -6.38
N TRP A 592 18.14 2.05 -6.10
CA TRP A 592 18.18 3.09 -5.08
C TRP A 592 18.43 2.53 -3.68
N ARG A 593 17.84 1.38 -3.35
CA ARG A 593 18.06 0.71 -2.05
C ARG A 593 19.49 0.21 -1.89
N LEU A 594 20.05 -0.44 -2.92
CA LEU A 594 21.47 -0.86 -2.90
C LEU A 594 22.43 0.33 -2.75
N LEU A 595 22.05 1.50 -3.28
CA LEU A 595 22.84 2.72 -3.18
C LEU A 595 22.73 3.40 -1.80
N MET A 596 21.54 3.43 -1.18
CA MET A 596 21.28 4.13 0.08
C MET A 596 21.53 3.27 1.33
N GLU A 597 21.51 1.94 1.19
CA GLU A 597 21.67 0.98 2.28
C GLU A 597 22.75 -0.06 1.95
N PRO A 598 24.02 0.37 1.76
CA PRO A 598 25.12 -0.51 1.36
C PRO A 598 25.43 -1.61 2.39
N GLU A 599 25.08 -1.38 3.66
CA GLU A 599 25.26 -2.33 4.78
C GLU A 599 24.14 -3.37 4.91
N SER A 600 23.06 -3.24 4.14
CA SER A 600 22.00 -4.25 4.13
C SER A 600 22.56 -5.61 3.68
N LEU A 601 22.01 -6.71 4.20
CA LEU A 601 22.45 -8.07 3.84
C LEU A 601 22.43 -8.29 2.33
N CYS A 602 21.38 -7.83 1.66
CA CYS A 602 21.24 -7.91 0.21
C CYS A 602 22.34 -7.11 -0.52
N ALA A 603 22.61 -5.86 -0.09
CA ALA A 603 23.65 -5.06 -0.71
C ALA A 603 25.04 -5.68 -0.54
N ARG A 604 25.36 -6.22 0.64
CA ARG A 604 26.62 -6.93 0.90
C ARG A 604 26.79 -8.19 0.05
N VAL A 605 25.74 -9.00 -0.08
CA VAL A 605 25.74 -10.21 -0.94
C VAL A 605 25.91 -9.85 -2.42
N VAL A 606 25.20 -8.83 -2.90
CA VAL A 606 25.27 -8.42 -4.30
C VAL A 606 26.64 -7.76 -4.59
N ARG A 607 27.17 -6.98 -3.65
CA ARG A 607 28.51 -6.38 -3.73
C ARG A 607 29.59 -7.44 -3.83
N SER A 608 29.61 -8.41 -2.92
CA SER A 608 30.63 -9.48 -2.91
C SER A 608 30.67 -10.25 -4.23
N ARG A 609 29.51 -10.44 -4.88
CA ARG A 609 29.42 -11.13 -6.15
C ARG A 609 29.81 -10.29 -7.38
N TYR A 610 29.37 -9.04 -7.45
CA TYR A 610 29.41 -8.28 -8.72
C TYR A 610 30.34 -7.08 -8.72
N TYR A 611 30.66 -6.50 -7.57
CA TYR A 611 31.51 -5.32 -7.46
C TYR A 611 32.27 -5.25 -6.12
N PRO A 612 33.09 -6.27 -5.77
CA PRO A 612 33.74 -6.35 -4.46
C PRO A 612 34.62 -5.11 -4.17
N ASN A 613 35.37 -4.68 -5.18
CA ASN A 613 36.33 -3.56 -5.10
C ASN A 613 35.79 -2.23 -5.65
N GLY A 614 34.49 -2.14 -5.95
CA GLY A 614 33.89 -0.98 -6.62
C GLY A 614 32.63 -0.47 -5.93
N VAL A 615 31.96 0.47 -6.59
CA VAL A 615 30.66 1.01 -6.16
C VAL A 615 29.55 0.53 -7.08
N PHE A 616 28.33 0.47 -6.54
CA PHE A 616 27.15 -0.03 -7.27
C PHE A 616 26.90 0.69 -8.61
N LEU A 617 27.15 2.00 -8.67
CA LEU A 617 26.89 2.79 -9.89
C LEU A 617 27.79 2.40 -11.06
N ASP A 618 29.02 1.97 -10.77
CA ASP A 618 30.03 1.58 -11.77
C ASP A 618 30.06 0.07 -12.03
N ALA A 619 29.27 -0.70 -11.27
CA ALA A 619 29.24 -2.15 -11.40
C ALA A 619 28.91 -2.59 -12.83
N THR A 620 29.67 -3.54 -13.37
CA THR A 620 29.41 -4.07 -14.71
C THR A 620 28.45 -5.26 -14.65
N ILE A 621 27.98 -5.72 -15.80
CA ILE A 621 27.14 -6.92 -15.88
C ILE A 621 27.89 -8.19 -15.42
N GLY A 622 29.21 -8.24 -15.57
CA GLY A 622 30.04 -9.38 -15.20
C GLY A 622 29.81 -10.64 -16.05
N TYR A 623 30.51 -11.71 -15.69
CA TYR A 623 30.40 -13.03 -16.33
C TYR A 623 29.29 -13.88 -15.69
N ARG A 624 28.42 -14.48 -16.51
CA ARG A 624 27.25 -15.30 -16.09
C ARG A 624 26.35 -14.68 -15.00
N PRO A 625 25.87 -13.44 -15.18
CA PRO A 625 24.99 -12.78 -14.20
C PRO A 625 23.64 -13.49 -14.03
N SER A 626 23.08 -13.37 -12.84
CA SER A 626 21.70 -13.78 -12.57
C SER A 626 20.71 -12.91 -13.35
N TYR A 627 19.44 -13.33 -13.39
CA TYR A 627 18.40 -12.49 -13.97
C TYR A 627 18.00 -11.31 -13.08
N ALA A 628 18.03 -11.50 -11.76
CA ALA A 628 17.80 -10.41 -10.80
C ALA A 628 18.83 -9.29 -10.99
N TRP A 629 20.13 -9.61 -11.08
CA TRP A 629 21.18 -8.61 -11.30
C TRP A 629 21.02 -7.83 -12.60
N ARG A 630 20.75 -8.52 -13.72
CA ARG A 630 20.42 -7.83 -15.00
C ARG A 630 19.22 -6.91 -14.88
N SER A 631 18.25 -7.26 -14.05
CA SER A 631 17.04 -6.47 -13.81
C SER A 631 17.35 -5.22 -12.98
N VAL A 632 18.18 -5.35 -11.93
CA VAL A 632 18.69 -4.23 -11.15
C VAL A 632 19.47 -3.25 -12.03
N LEU A 633 20.36 -3.74 -12.89
CA LEU A 633 21.11 -2.89 -13.83
C LEU A 633 20.20 -2.13 -14.80
N PHE A 634 19.14 -2.77 -15.32
CA PHE A 634 18.15 -2.09 -16.14
C PHE A 634 17.41 -0.96 -15.41
N GLY A 635 17.14 -1.13 -14.10
CA GLY A 635 16.64 -0.07 -13.24
C GLY A 635 17.67 1.04 -13.03
N ARG A 636 18.94 0.69 -12.81
CA ARG A 636 20.05 1.63 -12.63
C ARG A 636 20.20 2.60 -13.80
N GLU A 637 20.01 2.14 -15.04
CA GLU A 637 20.05 3.00 -16.24
C GLU A 637 19.09 4.19 -16.17
N LEU A 638 17.90 4.01 -15.57
CA LEU A 638 16.95 5.08 -15.33
C LEU A 638 17.35 5.90 -14.10
N LEU A 639 17.81 5.23 -13.04
CA LEU A 639 18.21 5.86 -11.79
C LEU A 639 19.30 6.92 -12.02
N VAL A 640 20.38 6.57 -12.72
CA VAL A 640 21.53 7.49 -12.95
C VAL A 640 21.12 8.79 -13.68
N LYS A 641 20.03 8.79 -14.44
CA LYS A 641 19.54 9.98 -15.15
C LYS A 641 18.88 11.03 -14.22
N GLY A 642 18.46 10.63 -13.02
CA GLY A 642 17.87 11.51 -12.02
C GLY A 642 18.64 11.59 -10.70
N LEU A 643 19.84 11.00 -10.62
CA LEU A 643 20.72 11.09 -9.47
C LEU A 643 21.57 12.36 -9.53
N ARG A 644 21.65 13.04 -8.39
CA ARG A 644 22.57 14.14 -8.12
C ARG A 644 23.34 13.84 -6.85
N HIS A 645 24.61 14.21 -6.79
CA HIS A 645 25.36 14.17 -5.53
C HIS A 645 24.86 15.25 -4.57
N SER A 646 24.65 14.87 -3.32
CA SER A 646 24.32 15.75 -2.20
C SER A 646 25.59 15.97 -1.39
N VAL A 647 25.95 17.24 -1.21
CA VAL A 647 27.20 17.66 -0.59
C VAL A 647 27.12 17.46 0.93
N GLY A 648 27.95 16.56 1.45
CA GLY A 648 28.19 16.36 2.88
C GLY A 648 29.43 17.13 3.32
N SER A 649 30.54 16.40 3.53
CA SER A 649 31.88 16.98 3.75
C SER A 649 32.50 17.52 2.47
N GLY A 650 32.15 16.97 1.30
CA GLY A 650 32.73 17.33 0.01
C GLY A 650 34.13 16.75 -0.26
N GLU A 651 34.65 15.92 0.65
CA GLU A 651 36.02 15.36 0.57
C GLU A 651 36.17 14.32 -0.55
N LYS A 652 35.12 13.53 -0.80
CA LYS A 652 35.13 12.45 -1.80
C LYS A 652 34.56 12.91 -3.15
N MET A 653 34.05 14.14 -3.23
CA MET A 653 33.40 14.69 -4.42
C MET A 653 34.35 15.56 -5.24
N ASN A 654 34.45 15.23 -6.53
CA ASN A 654 35.18 16.03 -7.51
C ASN A 654 34.30 17.14 -8.06
N VAL A 655 34.83 18.37 -8.13
CA VAL A 655 34.06 19.52 -8.64
C VAL A 655 33.63 19.32 -10.09
N TRP A 656 34.53 18.81 -10.95
CA TRP A 656 34.35 18.87 -12.41
C TRP A 656 33.74 17.62 -13.05
N THR A 657 33.80 16.46 -12.38
CA THR A 657 33.28 15.19 -12.92
C THR A 657 31.94 14.80 -12.32
N ASP A 658 31.72 15.11 -11.04
CA ASP A 658 30.54 14.63 -10.33
C ASP A 658 29.32 15.51 -10.64
N LYS A 659 28.14 14.90 -10.65
CA LYS A 659 26.90 15.59 -11.00
C LYS A 659 26.23 16.14 -9.74
N TRP A 660 26.61 17.33 -9.32
CA TRP A 660 26.06 17.96 -8.11
C TRP A 660 25.18 19.18 -8.37
N LEU A 661 25.00 19.62 -9.62
CA LEU A 661 24.01 20.64 -10.02
C LEU A 661 22.82 20.04 -10.78
N PHE A 662 21.68 20.75 -10.76
CA PHE A 662 20.47 20.36 -11.50
C PHE A 662 19.76 21.58 -12.08
N VAL A 663 19.49 21.53 -13.40
CA VAL A 663 18.63 22.48 -14.13
C VAL A 663 17.50 21.70 -14.79
N ASP A 664 17.81 21.03 -15.91
CA ASP A 664 16.92 20.05 -16.55
C ASP A 664 17.36 18.60 -16.32
N GLN A 665 18.67 18.42 -16.17
CA GLN A 665 19.32 17.14 -15.92
C GLN A 665 20.48 17.33 -14.93
N PRO A 666 20.83 16.31 -14.13
CA PRO A 666 22.00 16.37 -13.26
C PRO A 666 23.29 16.58 -14.07
N ARG A 667 24.11 17.56 -13.69
CA ARG A 667 25.39 17.88 -14.34
C ARG A 667 26.44 18.41 -13.36
N ALA A 668 27.70 18.39 -13.79
CA ALA A 668 28.76 19.14 -13.13
C ALA A 668 28.63 20.65 -13.42
N PRO A 669 29.20 21.52 -12.56
CA PRO A 669 29.33 22.96 -12.81
C PRO A 669 30.10 23.29 -14.09
N MET A 670 29.77 24.43 -14.69
CA MET A 670 30.50 24.97 -15.82
C MET A 670 31.69 25.79 -15.33
N ARG A 671 32.90 25.41 -15.77
CA ARG A 671 34.15 26.12 -15.47
C ARG A 671 34.23 27.44 -16.24
N LYS A 672 34.62 28.52 -15.55
CA LYS A 672 34.87 29.84 -16.13
C LYS A 672 36.28 29.95 -16.72
N GLN A 673 37.25 29.22 -16.14
CA GLN A 673 38.67 29.31 -16.47
C GLN A 673 39.13 28.19 -17.43
N ILE A 674 40.11 28.49 -18.28
CA ILE A 674 40.71 27.53 -19.23
C ILE A 674 41.67 26.57 -18.50
N LEU A 675 42.54 27.13 -17.66
CA LEU A 675 43.44 26.40 -16.75
C LEU A 675 42.75 26.26 -15.40
N PHE A 676 42.70 25.05 -14.85
CA PHE A 676 42.02 24.74 -13.60
C PHE A 676 42.60 23.45 -12.99
N ASP A 677 42.40 23.27 -11.69
CA ASP A 677 42.77 22.05 -11.00
C ASP A 677 41.74 20.94 -11.26
N LEU A 678 42.17 19.84 -11.86
CA LEU A 678 41.34 18.67 -12.17
C LEU A 678 40.93 17.90 -10.91
N ASP A 679 41.77 17.94 -9.86
CA ASP A 679 41.59 17.21 -8.62
C ASP A 679 40.83 18.02 -7.55
N LEU A 680 40.39 19.24 -7.90
CA LEU A 680 39.66 20.13 -7.02
C LEU A 680 38.44 19.44 -6.40
N ARG A 681 38.40 19.44 -5.06
CA ARG A 681 37.33 18.82 -4.29
C ARG A 681 36.28 19.84 -3.87
N VAL A 682 35.07 19.35 -3.61
CA VAL A 682 33.97 20.22 -3.18
C VAL A 682 34.23 20.80 -1.78
N CYS A 683 34.98 20.07 -0.93
CA CYS A 683 35.39 20.59 0.38
C CYS A 683 36.24 21.87 0.28
N ASP A 684 37.03 22.04 -0.79
CA ASP A 684 37.86 23.23 -1.00
C ASP A 684 37.03 24.50 -1.24
N LEU A 685 35.75 24.34 -1.63
CA LEU A 685 34.79 25.41 -1.85
C LEU A 685 33.99 25.77 -0.57
N ILE A 686 34.21 25.05 0.53
CA ILE A 686 33.50 25.23 1.80
C ILE A 686 34.43 25.94 2.78
N ASN A 687 33.95 27.01 3.39
CA ASN A 687 34.71 27.72 4.42
C ASN A 687 34.72 26.90 5.72
N PRO A 688 35.90 26.54 6.27
CA PRO A 688 36.02 25.65 7.41
C PRO A 688 35.50 26.25 8.73
N GLN A 689 35.44 27.58 8.85
CA GLN A 689 35.02 28.27 10.09
C GLN A 689 33.50 28.33 10.21
N ASN A 690 32.80 28.72 9.13
CA ASN A 690 31.34 28.92 9.15
C ASN A 690 30.56 27.76 8.50
N ARG A 691 31.25 26.77 7.92
CA ARG A 691 30.66 25.60 7.25
C ARG A 691 29.69 25.96 6.11
N ALA A 692 29.84 27.14 5.53
CA ALA A 692 29.08 27.63 4.39
C ALA A 692 29.95 27.71 3.14
N TRP A 693 29.33 27.92 1.98
CA TRP A 693 30.05 28.11 0.73
C TRP A 693 30.95 29.35 0.76
N ASP A 694 32.18 29.21 0.28
CA ASP A 694 33.10 30.33 0.09
C ASP A 694 32.75 31.09 -1.20
N ARG A 695 31.98 32.17 -1.05
CA ARG A 695 31.50 32.96 -2.18
C ARG A 695 32.64 33.54 -3.04
N GLY A 696 33.78 33.88 -2.45
CA GLY A 696 34.92 34.42 -3.20
C GLY A 696 35.47 33.39 -4.20
N LYS A 697 35.69 32.16 -3.72
CA LYS A 697 36.12 31.04 -4.57
C LYS A 697 35.09 30.69 -5.64
N LEU A 698 33.79 30.75 -5.30
CA LEU A 698 32.73 30.46 -6.27
C LEU A 698 32.71 31.47 -7.43
N GLU A 699 32.88 32.77 -7.15
CA GLU A 699 32.89 33.85 -8.15
C GLU A 699 34.12 33.81 -9.09
N GLU A 700 35.23 33.27 -8.58
CA GLU A 700 36.44 33.01 -9.35
C GLU A 700 36.26 31.85 -10.34
N LEU A 701 35.67 30.74 -9.89
CA LEU A 701 35.68 29.46 -10.60
C LEU A 701 34.47 29.23 -11.52
N PHE A 702 33.28 29.74 -11.17
CA PHE A 702 32.02 29.40 -11.82
C PHE A 702 31.33 30.60 -12.48
N PHE A 703 30.41 30.31 -13.41
CA PHE A 703 29.50 31.32 -13.96
C PHE A 703 28.40 31.72 -12.96
N PRO A 704 27.89 32.97 -12.99
CA PRO A 704 26.85 33.43 -12.06
C PRO A 704 25.62 32.51 -11.95
N SER A 705 25.17 31.91 -13.07
CA SER A 705 24.05 30.97 -13.09
C SER A 705 24.29 29.72 -12.22
N ASP A 706 25.53 29.23 -12.16
CA ASP A 706 25.89 28.05 -11.37
C ASP A 706 26.10 28.42 -9.90
N ILE A 707 26.64 29.61 -9.62
CA ILE A 707 26.78 30.15 -8.27
C ILE A 707 25.40 30.23 -7.59
N GLU A 708 24.38 30.74 -8.28
CA GLU A 708 23.01 30.78 -7.75
C GLU A 708 22.45 29.41 -7.37
N LEU A 709 22.81 28.36 -8.13
CA LEU A 709 22.39 26.99 -7.85
C LEU A 709 23.14 26.40 -6.66
N ILE A 710 24.46 26.65 -6.58
CA ILE A 710 25.31 26.21 -5.48
C ILE A 710 24.86 26.85 -4.17
N LEU A 711 24.64 28.17 -4.16
CA LEU A 711 24.22 28.91 -2.96
C LEU A 711 22.85 28.49 -2.41
N LYS A 712 21.96 27.93 -3.25
CA LYS A 712 20.68 27.36 -2.80
C LYS A 712 20.83 26.03 -2.06
N MET A 713 22.01 25.40 -2.11
CA MET A 713 22.31 24.15 -1.42
C MET A 713 22.97 24.43 -0.08
N LYS A 714 22.60 23.69 0.97
CA LYS A 714 23.28 23.73 2.27
C LYS A 714 24.14 22.47 2.43
N PRO A 715 25.49 22.59 2.50
CA PRO A 715 26.36 21.45 2.78
C PRO A 715 26.04 20.83 4.14
N ALA A 716 25.98 19.50 4.21
CA ALA A 716 25.81 18.77 5.47
C ALA A 716 27.18 18.46 6.11
N VAL A 717 27.96 19.51 6.41
CA VAL A 717 29.33 19.39 6.94
C VAL A 717 29.33 18.58 8.25
N GLY A 718 29.98 17.43 8.24
CA GLY A 718 29.96 16.43 9.32
C GLY A 718 29.24 15.12 8.96
N MET A 719 28.65 15.02 7.76
CA MET A 719 28.18 13.75 7.19
C MET A 719 28.96 13.40 5.92
N GLU A 720 29.04 12.11 5.59
CA GLU A 720 29.55 11.69 4.29
C GLU A 720 28.65 12.15 3.14
N ASP A 721 29.28 12.45 2.00
CA ASP A 721 28.62 12.73 0.73
C ASP A 721 27.65 11.59 0.35
N SER A 722 26.51 11.95 -0.25
CA SER A 722 25.51 10.94 -0.64
C SER A 722 24.86 11.27 -1.98
N TYR A 723 23.88 10.47 -2.37
CA TYR A 723 23.06 10.76 -3.55
C TYR A 723 21.67 11.26 -3.16
N GLU A 724 21.11 12.07 -4.03
CA GLU A 724 19.77 12.63 -3.97
C GLU A 724 19.04 12.39 -5.29
N TRP A 725 17.77 12.06 -5.21
CA TRP A 725 16.87 11.95 -6.35
C TRP A 725 16.18 13.30 -6.64
N VAL A 726 16.55 13.95 -7.75
CA VAL A 726 16.15 15.33 -8.07
C VAL A 726 14.67 15.50 -8.43
N HIS A 727 13.97 14.43 -8.82
CA HIS A 727 12.57 14.51 -9.24
C HIS A 727 11.58 14.26 -8.08
N ASN A 728 12.04 14.40 -6.85
CA ASN A 728 11.19 14.35 -5.66
C ASN A 728 11.65 15.39 -4.64
N ARG A 729 10.71 16.12 -4.05
CA ARG A 729 10.98 17.21 -3.10
C ARG A 729 11.74 16.78 -1.85
N TRP A 730 11.72 15.50 -1.51
CA TRP A 730 12.41 14.95 -0.33
C TRP A 730 13.79 14.36 -0.67
N GLY A 731 14.17 14.36 -1.95
CA GLY A 731 15.42 13.75 -2.40
C GLY A 731 15.43 12.22 -2.41
N ALA A 732 14.33 11.58 -2.00
CA ALA A 732 14.20 10.12 -2.02
C ALA A 732 13.56 9.63 -3.32
N TYR A 733 14.05 8.51 -3.85
CA TYR A 733 13.44 7.89 -5.02
C TYR A 733 12.04 7.37 -4.72
N SER A 734 11.10 7.64 -5.64
CA SER A 734 9.79 6.99 -5.66
C SER A 734 9.51 6.39 -7.03
N VAL A 735 8.79 5.26 -7.07
CA VAL A 735 8.39 4.63 -8.34
C VAL A 735 7.55 5.59 -9.19
N LYS A 736 6.76 6.46 -8.55
CA LYS A 736 5.97 7.50 -9.24
C LYS A 736 6.86 8.49 -9.99
N SER A 737 7.86 9.05 -9.31
CA SER A 737 8.80 10.00 -9.91
C SER A 737 9.71 9.35 -10.96
N GLY A 738 10.12 8.10 -10.74
CA GLY A 738 10.89 7.33 -11.72
C GLY A 738 10.10 7.02 -12.99
N TYR A 739 8.84 6.58 -12.84
CA TYR A 739 7.95 6.34 -13.99
C TYR A 739 7.70 7.63 -14.78
N TRP A 740 7.49 8.75 -14.08
CA TRP A 740 7.38 10.06 -14.72
C TRP A 740 8.62 10.41 -15.54
N LEU A 741 9.83 10.19 -15.00
CA LEU A 741 11.08 10.43 -15.73
C LEU A 741 11.18 9.51 -16.96
N ALA A 742 10.87 8.22 -16.82
CA ALA A 742 10.87 7.27 -17.94
C ALA A 742 9.89 7.68 -19.05
N CYS A 743 8.73 8.22 -18.70
CA CYS A 743 7.78 8.79 -19.67
C CYS A 743 8.25 10.12 -20.27
N ARG A 744 9.00 10.95 -19.53
CA ARG A 744 9.55 12.22 -20.04
C ARG A 744 10.68 11.98 -21.04
N LEU A 745 11.51 10.98 -20.80
CA LEU A 745 12.64 10.58 -21.66
C LEU A 745 12.20 9.80 -22.91
N ASP A 746 10.93 9.42 -22.99
CA ASP A 746 10.36 8.74 -24.15
C ASP A 746 10.10 9.72 -25.30
N VAL A 747 10.94 9.62 -26.33
CA VAL A 747 10.91 10.42 -27.56
C VAL A 747 10.08 9.78 -28.68
N SER A 748 9.21 8.81 -28.36
CA SER A 748 8.29 8.24 -29.35
C SER A 748 7.41 9.31 -30.01
N VAL A 749 7.14 9.13 -31.31
CA VAL A 749 6.30 10.03 -32.12
C VAL A 749 4.98 10.33 -31.42
N LEU A 750 4.36 9.33 -30.79
CA LEU A 750 3.10 9.49 -30.05
C LEU A 750 3.20 10.50 -28.89
N ARG A 751 4.27 10.45 -28.08
CA ARG A 751 4.42 11.36 -26.93
C ARG A 751 4.89 12.74 -27.34
N VAL A 752 5.67 12.84 -28.43
CA VAL A 752 6.05 14.11 -29.03
C VAL A 752 4.80 14.79 -29.60
N SER A 753 4.02 14.11 -30.44
CA SER A 753 2.80 14.64 -31.05
C SER A 753 1.75 15.02 -30.01
N ALA A 754 1.61 14.23 -28.93
CA ALA A 754 0.71 14.57 -27.83
C ALA A 754 1.08 15.88 -27.13
N LYS A 755 2.33 16.35 -27.20
CA LYS A 755 2.76 17.62 -26.58
C LYS A 755 2.79 18.80 -27.55
N CYS A 756 2.71 18.55 -28.86
CA CYS A 756 2.69 19.60 -29.86
C CYS A 756 1.45 20.50 -29.69
N LYS A 757 1.60 21.78 -30.05
CA LYS A 757 0.53 22.77 -30.11
C LYS A 757 0.33 23.22 -31.58
N PRO A 758 -0.89 23.59 -32.00
CA PRO A 758 -2.15 23.59 -31.23
C PRO A 758 -2.64 22.16 -30.93
N SER A 759 -3.29 21.94 -29.78
CA SER A 759 -3.83 20.62 -29.42
C SER A 759 -5.16 20.69 -28.69
N LEU A 760 -5.98 19.65 -28.90
CA LEU A 760 -7.27 19.45 -28.24
C LEU A 760 -7.16 18.98 -26.78
N ASN A 761 -5.93 18.79 -26.31
CA ASN A 761 -5.65 18.27 -24.98
C ASN A 761 -6.19 19.14 -23.86
N ASP A 762 -6.23 20.47 -24.05
CA ASP A 762 -6.77 21.38 -23.06
C ASP A 762 -8.30 21.22 -22.94
N LEU A 763 -9.00 20.98 -24.05
CA LEU A 763 -10.43 20.67 -24.07
C LEU A 763 -10.72 19.30 -23.44
N ILE A 764 -9.96 18.27 -23.81
CA ILE A 764 -10.07 16.92 -23.20
C ILE A 764 -9.79 16.97 -21.70
N SER A 765 -8.82 17.77 -21.26
CA SER A 765 -8.51 17.96 -19.84
C SER A 765 -9.68 18.54 -19.05
N GLN A 766 -10.49 19.39 -19.67
CA GLN A 766 -11.67 19.98 -19.04
C GLN A 766 -12.79 18.96 -18.81
N VAL A 767 -12.95 17.98 -19.72
CA VAL A 767 -13.91 16.87 -19.55
C VAL A 767 -13.71 16.16 -18.21
N TRP A 768 -12.47 15.92 -17.82
CA TRP A 768 -12.16 15.26 -16.55
C TRP A 768 -12.54 16.09 -15.32
N LYS A 769 -12.58 17.42 -15.47
CA LYS A 769 -12.98 18.38 -14.43
C LYS A 769 -14.50 18.57 -14.35
N VAL A 770 -15.29 18.02 -15.27
CA VAL A 770 -16.77 18.12 -15.22
C VAL A 770 -17.30 17.40 -13.98
N ASN A 771 -18.26 18.00 -13.28
CA ASN A 771 -18.90 17.35 -12.13
C ASN A 771 -20.01 16.43 -12.66
N THR A 772 -19.66 15.18 -12.97
CA THR A 772 -20.60 14.18 -13.51
C THR A 772 -20.09 12.75 -13.24
N ALA A 773 -20.94 11.75 -13.50
CA ALA A 773 -20.61 10.35 -13.32
C ALA A 773 -19.39 9.93 -14.17
N PRO A 774 -18.48 9.06 -13.66
CA PRO A 774 -17.26 8.67 -14.38
C PRO A 774 -17.50 8.11 -15.79
N LYS A 775 -18.58 7.32 -15.98
CA LYS A 775 -18.97 6.78 -17.29
C LYS A 775 -19.26 7.88 -18.33
N LEU A 776 -19.81 9.01 -17.90
CA LEU A 776 -20.13 10.15 -18.78
C LEU A 776 -18.88 10.93 -19.17
N LYS A 777 -17.89 11.03 -18.27
CA LYS A 777 -16.57 11.57 -18.61
C LYS A 777 -15.87 10.74 -19.67
N ILE A 778 -15.91 9.41 -19.54
CA ILE A 778 -15.35 8.49 -20.53
C ILE A 778 -16.10 8.59 -21.85
N PHE A 779 -17.42 8.73 -21.83
CA PHE A 779 -18.22 8.94 -23.03
C PHE A 779 -17.81 10.21 -23.78
N MET A 780 -17.73 11.35 -23.09
CA MET A 780 -17.25 12.61 -23.67
C MET A 780 -15.80 12.49 -24.19
N TRP A 781 -14.92 11.80 -23.46
CA TRP A 781 -13.56 11.52 -23.93
C TRP A 781 -13.55 10.67 -25.21
N LYS A 782 -14.43 9.66 -25.32
CA LYS A 782 -14.59 8.86 -26.53
C LYS A 782 -15.08 9.69 -27.71
N ALA A 783 -16.04 10.60 -27.48
CA ALA A 783 -16.52 11.53 -28.49
C ALA A 783 -15.36 12.38 -29.05
N LEU A 784 -14.61 13.05 -28.17
CA LEU A 784 -13.46 13.89 -28.54
C LEU A 784 -12.24 13.11 -29.07
N SER A 785 -12.24 11.78 -28.94
CA SER A 785 -11.16 10.91 -29.41
C SER A 785 -11.55 10.10 -30.65
N ASN A 786 -12.68 10.43 -31.31
CA ASN A 786 -13.21 9.71 -32.48
C ASN A 786 -13.35 8.20 -32.21
N ALA A 787 -13.87 7.88 -31.02
CA ALA A 787 -13.98 6.52 -30.49
C ALA A 787 -15.43 6.09 -30.20
N LEU A 788 -16.38 6.69 -30.93
CA LEU A 788 -17.78 6.30 -30.97
C LEU A 788 -18.07 5.62 -32.31
N ALA A 789 -18.87 4.56 -32.27
CA ALA A 789 -19.26 3.78 -33.44
C ALA A 789 -20.37 4.48 -34.23
N VAL A 790 -20.02 5.59 -34.88
CA VAL A 790 -20.86 6.27 -35.88
C VAL A 790 -20.41 5.86 -37.28
N THR A 791 -21.29 5.98 -38.26
CA THR A 791 -20.99 5.51 -39.63
C THR A 791 -19.68 6.05 -40.19
N ASP A 792 -19.41 7.35 -40.06
CA ASP A 792 -18.20 7.98 -40.61
C ASP A 792 -16.91 7.37 -40.00
N GLU A 793 -16.94 7.10 -38.70
CA GLU A 793 -15.80 6.50 -37.97
C GLU A 793 -15.63 5.01 -38.26
N CYS A 794 -16.72 4.30 -38.57
CA CYS A 794 -16.69 2.93 -39.06
C CYS A 794 -16.08 2.86 -40.47
N ARG A 795 -16.51 3.74 -41.39
CA ARG A 795 -16.03 3.78 -42.79
C ARG A 795 -14.56 4.17 -42.90
N THR A 796 -14.11 5.16 -42.14
CA THR A 796 -12.68 5.55 -42.07
C THR A 796 -11.77 4.40 -41.60
N ARG A 797 -12.34 3.37 -40.96
CA ARG A 797 -11.65 2.16 -40.50
C ARG A 797 -11.92 0.93 -41.37
N GLY A 798 -12.50 1.12 -42.56
CA GLY A 798 -12.72 0.07 -43.55
C GLY A 798 -13.93 -0.84 -43.28
N MET A 799 -14.87 -0.43 -42.43
CA MET A 799 -16.12 -1.17 -42.22
C MET A 799 -17.16 -0.74 -43.26
N ASP A 800 -17.81 -1.72 -43.88
CA ASP A 800 -18.89 -1.47 -44.85
C ASP A 800 -20.22 -1.25 -44.12
N VAL A 801 -20.69 -0.01 -44.13
CA VAL A 801 -21.90 0.46 -43.43
C VAL A 801 -22.60 1.53 -44.26
N ASP A 802 -23.94 1.59 -44.19
CA ASP A 802 -24.74 2.59 -44.91
C ASP A 802 -24.28 4.01 -44.53
N PRO A 803 -23.85 4.85 -45.50
CA PRO A 803 -23.34 6.20 -45.25
C PRO A 803 -24.35 7.17 -44.64
N ARG A 804 -25.64 6.85 -44.65
CA ARG A 804 -26.70 7.72 -44.13
C ARG A 804 -26.86 7.58 -42.62
N CYS A 805 -27.22 8.67 -41.97
CA CYS A 805 -27.63 8.63 -40.58
C CYS A 805 -28.89 7.79 -40.44
N GLN A 806 -28.81 6.72 -39.66
CA GLN A 806 -29.92 5.78 -39.48
C GLN A 806 -31.11 6.38 -38.71
N ARG A 807 -30.93 7.58 -38.13
CA ARG A 807 -31.97 8.28 -37.38
C ARG A 807 -32.73 9.31 -38.19
N CYS A 808 -32.04 10.11 -39.01
CA CYS A 808 -32.69 11.19 -39.77
C CYS A 808 -32.69 10.98 -41.30
N GLY A 809 -31.97 9.98 -41.80
CA GLY A 809 -31.86 9.68 -43.23
C GLY A 809 -30.91 10.59 -44.02
N GLU A 810 -30.33 11.63 -43.41
CA GLU A 810 -29.36 12.51 -44.06
C GLU A 810 -28.05 11.77 -44.40
N GLU A 811 -27.34 12.26 -45.43
CA GLU A 811 -26.05 11.71 -45.84
C GLU A 811 -24.93 12.10 -44.86
N GLY A 812 -24.18 11.11 -44.37
CA GLY A 812 -23.13 11.27 -43.37
C GLY A 812 -23.63 11.13 -41.93
N GLU A 813 -22.92 10.34 -41.12
CA GLU A 813 -23.20 10.22 -39.68
C GLU A 813 -21.89 10.44 -38.90
N SER A 814 -21.57 11.71 -38.68
CA SER A 814 -20.45 12.11 -37.83
C SER A 814 -20.86 12.15 -36.35
N ILE A 815 -19.88 12.13 -35.44
CA ILE A 815 -20.14 12.31 -34.01
C ILE A 815 -20.82 13.65 -33.74
N ASN A 816 -20.43 14.70 -34.48
CA ASN A 816 -21.06 16.02 -34.37
C ASN A 816 -22.53 15.97 -34.81
N HIS A 817 -22.81 15.27 -35.91
CA HIS A 817 -24.17 15.10 -36.39
C HIS A 817 -25.04 14.40 -35.34
N VAL A 818 -24.60 13.24 -34.85
CA VAL A 818 -25.38 12.46 -33.86
C VAL A 818 -25.66 13.24 -32.58
N LEU A 819 -24.71 14.03 -32.08
CA LEU A 819 -24.82 14.68 -30.77
C LEU A 819 -25.42 16.08 -30.79
N PHE A 820 -25.32 16.80 -31.91
CA PHE A 820 -25.67 18.22 -31.97
C PHE A 820 -26.59 18.61 -33.13
N THR A 821 -26.34 18.12 -34.35
CA THR A 821 -26.98 18.70 -35.55
C THR A 821 -28.09 17.85 -36.14
N CYS A 822 -28.15 16.56 -35.80
CA CYS A 822 -29.25 15.65 -36.16
C CYS A 822 -30.58 16.27 -35.69
N PRO A 823 -31.64 16.29 -36.53
CA PRO A 823 -32.96 16.84 -36.15
C PRO A 823 -33.47 16.34 -34.79
N ALA A 824 -33.31 15.05 -34.51
CA ALA A 824 -33.72 14.47 -33.24
C ALA A 824 -32.87 14.93 -32.04
N ALA A 825 -31.56 15.17 -32.24
CA ALA A 825 -30.70 15.73 -31.21
C ALA A 825 -31.02 17.21 -30.95
N ARG A 826 -31.26 17.99 -32.01
CA ARG A 826 -31.67 19.40 -31.94
C ARG A 826 -32.96 19.58 -31.16
N LEU A 827 -33.94 18.69 -31.36
CA LEU A 827 -35.19 18.70 -30.60
C LEU A 827 -34.94 18.48 -29.11
N ILE A 828 -34.14 17.49 -28.72
CA ILE A 828 -33.78 17.23 -27.31
C ILE A 828 -33.07 18.45 -26.70
N TRP A 829 -32.11 19.04 -27.41
CA TRP A 829 -31.46 20.26 -26.93
C TRP A 829 -32.46 21.42 -26.76
N ALA A 830 -33.40 21.60 -27.70
CA ALA A 830 -34.42 22.65 -27.64
C ALA A 830 -35.35 22.48 -26.44
N THR A 831 -35.85 21.25 -26.24
CA THR A 831 -36.74 20.90 -25.11
C THR A 831 -36.01 20.95 -23.77
N SER A 832 -34.68 20.80 -23.73
CA SER A 832 -33.90 20.83 -22.48
C SER A 832 -33.82 22.19 -21.79
N GLY A 833 -34.12 23.28 -22.51
CA GLY A 833 -33.91 24.64 -22.01
C GLY A 833 -32.44 25.03 -21.84
N PHE A 834 -31.48 24.20 -22.27
CA PHE A 834 -30.05 24.51 -22.20
C PHE A 834 -29.71 25.68 -23.15
N PRO A 835 -28.85 26.64 -22.74
CA PRO A 835 -28.56 27.82 -23.56
C PRO A 835 -27.98 27.44 -24.94
N PHE A 836 -28.62 27.90 -26.02
CA PHE A 836 -28.15 27.69 -27.38
C PHE A 836 -27.11 28.72 -27.81
N PRO A 837 -26.12 28.32 -28.64
CA PRO A 837 -25.28 29.30 -29.31
C PRO A 837 -26.15 30.21 -30.22
N PRO A 838 -25.80 31.50 -30.38
CA PRO A 838 -26.61 32.46 -31.16
C PRO A 838 -26.90 32.06 -32.61
N ARG A 839 -26.04 31.21 -33.20
CA ARG A 839 -26.17 30.70 -34.57
C ARG A 839 -26.55 29.21 -34.63
N GLY A 840 -26.98 28.62 -33.52
CA GLY A 840 -27.10 27.17 -33.36
C GLY A 840 -25.74 26.49 -33.17
N PHE A 841 -25.77 25.18 -32.90
CA PHE A 841 -24.54 24.40 -32.83
C PHE A 841 -23.82 24.36 -34.19
N GLU A 842 -22.49 24.42 -34.17
CA GLU A 842 -21.66 24.43 -35.36
C GLU A 842 -21.78 23.10 -36.11
N ASN A 843 -21.96 23.17 -37.43
CA ASN A 843 -22.23 22.00 -38.25
C ASN A 843 -20.99 21.15 -38.51
N ARG A 844 -19.81 21.77 -38.56
CA ARG A 844 -18.57 21.10 -38.97
C ARG A 844 -17.64 20.72 -37.82
N SER A 845 -17.79 21.34 -36.65
CA SER A 845 -16.78 21.28 -35.58
C SER A 845 -17.37 20.75 -34.27
N LEU A 846 -17.11 19.46 -34.00
CA LEU A 846 -17.40 18.84 -32.70
C LEU A 846 -16.74 19.61 -31.54
N HIS A 847 -15.51 20.06 -31.76
CA HIS A 847 -14.66 20.66 -30.74
C HIS A 847 -15.17 22.05 -30.31
N GLU A 848 -15.68 22.84 -31.24
CA GLU A 848 -16.31 24.13 -30.93
C GLU A 848 -17.58 23.96 -30.11
N ASN A 849 -18.43 23.00 -30.49
CA ASN A 849 -19.63 22.67 -29.72
C ASN A 849 -19.28 22.23 -28.29
N PHE A 850 -18.27 21.39 -28.12
CA PHE A 850 -17.77 21.03 -26.78
C PHE A 850 -17.15 22.21 -26.03
N SER A 851 -16.43 23.11 -26.70
CA SER A 851 -15.89 24.32 -26.07
C SER A 851 -17.01 25.20 -25.54
N TYR A 852 -18.05 25.41 -26.34
CA TYR A 852 -19.23 26.16 -25.94
C TYR A 852 -19.92 25.56 -24.69
N LEU A 853 -20.11 24.24 -24.64
CA LEU A 853 -20.65 23.57 -23.45
C LEU A 853 -19.79 23.81 -22.20
N MET A 854 -18.46 23.83 -22.35
CA MET A 854 -17.53 24.12 -21.25
C MET A 854 -17.57 25.58 -20.81
N ASP A 855 -17.84 26.51 -21.72
CA ASP A 855 -17.97 27.94 -21.43
C ASP A 855 -19.28 28.23 -20.69
N ILE A 856 -20.40 27.65 -21.15
CA ILE A 856 -21.71 27.75 -20.46
C ILE A 856 -21.64 27.19 -19.04
N ARG A 857 -20.90 26.10 -18.83
CA ARG A 857 -20.66 25.55 -17.49
C ARG A 857 -19.99 26.55 -16.54
N ARG A 858 -19.13 27.43 -17.06
CA ARG A 858 -18.42 28.46 -16.27
C ARG A 858 -19.22 29.75 -16.14
N ASP A 859 -20.29 29.90 -16.89
CA ASP A 859 -21.14 31.07 -16.84
C ASP A 859 -22.02 31.06 -15.57
N ASN A 860 -21.72 31.97 -14.65
CA ASN A 860 -22.46 32.10 -13.41
C ASN A 860 -23.89 32.61 -13.60
N ARG A 861 -24.24 33.10 -14.81
CA ARG A 861 -25.60 33.56 -15.15
C ARG A 861 -26.54 32.38 -15.42
N VAL A 862 -26.00 31.20 -15.71
CA VAL A 862 -26.78 29.99 -16.01
C VAL A 862 -26.94 29.18 -14.72
N PRO A 863 -28.17 28.76 -14.36
CA PRO A 863 -28.40 27.94 -13.17
C PRO A 863 -27.51 26.70 -13.17
N LYS A 864 -26.84 26.39 -12.05
CA LYS A 864 -25.93 25.23 -11.96
C LYS A 864 -26.60 23.89 -12.31
N SER A 865 -27.88 23.74 -11.95
CA SER A 865 -28.69 22.57 -12.30
C SER A 865 -28.76 22.34 -13.82
N LEU A 866 -28.79 23.42 -14.59
CA LEU A 866 -28.81 23.42 -16.05
C LEU A 866 -27.40 23.37 -16.64
N SER A 867 -26.46 24.15 -16.12
CA SER A 867 -25.09 24.21 -16.62
C SER A 867 -24.30 22.91 -16.36
N CYS A 868 -24.76 22.06 -15.44
CA CYS A 868 -24.22 20.72 -15.17
C CYS A 868 -24.99 19.57 -15.85
N SER A 869 -26.12 19.82 -16.53
CA SER A 869 -26.96 18.75 -17.11
C SER A 869 -26.47 18.24 -18.47
N PHE A 870 -25.66 19.03 -19.20
CA PHE A 870 -25.20 18.68 -20.55
C PHE A 870 -24.55 17.29 -20.70
N PRO A 871 -23.78 16.72 -19.74
CA PRO A 871 -23.22 15.38 -19.88
C PRO A 871 -24.31 14.30 -19.95
N TRP A 872 -25.43 14.52 -19.26
CA TRP A 872 -26.58 13.62 -19.25
C TRP A 872 -27.38 13.73 -20.56
N ILE A 873 -27.55 14.95 -21.08
CA ILE A 873 -28.18 15.21 -22.38
C ILE A 873 -27.41 14.48 -23.49
N LEU A 874 -26.09 14.70 -23.57
CA LEU A 874 -25.22 14.05 -24.56
C LEU A 874 -25.31 12.51 -24.48
N TRP A 875 -25.35 11.96 -23.27
CA TRP A 875 -25.46 10.52 -23.06
C TRP A 875 -26.82 9.96 -23.44
N MET A 876 -27.91 10.67 -23.16
CA MET A 876 -29.24 10.21 -23.50
C MET A 876 -29.49 10.30 -25.01
N ILE A 877 -29.00 11.34 -25.69
CA ILE A 877 -29.02 11.42 -27.16
C ILE A 877 -28.34 10.18 -27.77
N TRP A 878 -27.16 9.81 -27.27
CA TRP A 878 -26.45 8.61 -27.70
C TRP A 878 -27.20 7.31 -27.40
N LYS A 879 -27.80 7.19 -26.21
CA LYS A 879 -28.61 6.01 -25.86
C LYS A 879 -29.85 5.89 -26.73
N ASN A 880 -30.58 6.99 -26.95
CA ASN A 880 -31.78 6.99 -27.78
C ASN A 880 -31.46 6.59 -29.23
N LYS A 881 -30.33 7.06 -29.78
CA LYS A 881 -29.85 6.62 -31.10
C LYS A 881 -29.64 5.11 -31.16
N ASN A 882 -28.98 4.54 -30.16
CA ASN A 882 -28.70 3.10 -30.12
C ASN A 882 -29.97 2.27 -29.84
N ALA A 883 -30.89 2.76 -29.00
CA ALA A 883 -32.17 2.10 -28.76
C ALA A 883 -33.03 2.08 -30.02
N PHE A 884 -33.04 3.16 -30.79
CA PHE A 884 -33.70 3.20 -32.09
C PHE A 884 -33.06 2.20 -33.07
N MET A 885 -31.74 2.26 -33.22
CA MET A 885 -30.99 1.44 -34.18
C MET A 885 -31.04 -0.07 -33.89
N PHE A 886 -30.95 -0.48 -32.62
CA PHE A 886 -30.80 -1.90 -32.25
C PHE A 886 -32.04 -2.50 -31.59
N GLU A 887 -32.93 -1.69 -31.03
CA GLU A 887 -34.15 -2.15 -30.36
C GLU A 887 -35.44 -1.66 -31.04
N GLY A 888 -35.34 -0.78 -32.05
CA GLY A 888 -36.51 -0.17 -32.71
C GLY A 888 -37.31 0.76 -31.79
N LYS A 889 -36.74 1.20 -30.66
CA LYS A 889 -37.45 2.04 -29.67
C LYS A 889 -37.17 3.51 -29.90
N GLU A 890 -38.24 4.28 -30.00
CA GLU A 890 -38.20 5.73 -30.03
C GLU A 890 -38.67 6.32 -28.70
N TYR A 891 -38.06 7.42 -28.28
CA TYR A 891 -38.38 8.11 -27.03
C TYR A 891 -38.70 9.57 -27.35
N GLU A 892 -39.76 10.08 -26.75
CA GLU A 892 -40.12 11.50 -26.88
C GLU A 892 -39.05 12.40 -26.25
N ALA A 893 -38.93 13.63 -26.77
CA ALA A 893 -37.89 14.57 -26.35
C ALA A 893 -38.11 15.03 -24.90
N GLU A 894 -39.37 15.25 -24.52
CA GLU A 894 -39.81 15.68 -23.19
C GLU A 894 -39.45 14.63 -22.13
N GLU A 895 -39.78 13.36 -22.37
CA GLU A 895 -39.43 12.25 -21.47
C GLU A 895 -37.91 12.08 -21.32
N THR A 896 -37.20 12.21 -22.44
CA THR A 896 -35.73 12.12 -22.50
C THR A 896 -35.09 13.21 -21.63
N VAL A 897 -35.57 14.44 -21.74
CA VAL A 897 -35.10 15.60 -20.99
C VAL A 897 -35.43 15.46 -19.50
N ALA A 898 -36.65 15.08 -19.16
CA ALA A 898 -37.08 14.88 -17.77
C ALA A 898 -36.16 13.86 -17.06
N LYS A 899 -35.85 12.76 -17.73
CA LYS A 899 -34.95 11.73 -17.22
C LYS A 899 -33.50 12.23 -17.05
N CYS A 900 -33.01 13.09 -17.94
CA CYS A 900 -31.67 13.68 -17.79
C CYS A 900 -31.56 14.53 -16.51
N PHE A 901 -32.57 15.37 -16.23
CA PHE A 901 -32.59 16.19 -15.03
C PHE A 901 -32.78 15.36 -13.76
N GLU A 902 -33.62 14.32 -13.80
CA GLU A 902 -33.80 13.39 -12.69
C GLU A 902 -32.49 12.67 -12.34
N ASP A 903 -31.79 12.10 -13.33
CA ASP A 903 -30.51 11.41 -13.13
C ASP A 903 -29.42 12.38 -12.62
N SER A 904 -29.37 13.60 -13.15
CA SER A 904 -28.43 14.64 -12.72
C SER A 904 -28.67 15.09 -11.28
N LYS A 905 -29.95 15.30 -10.90
CA LYS A 905 -30.34 15.69 -9.55
C LYS A 905 -29.97 14.60 -8.54
N ARG A 906 -30.35 13.36 -8.82
CA ARG A 906 -30.02 12.19 -7.98
C ARG A 906 -28.51 12.05 -7.75
N TRP A 907 -27.71 12.24 -8.79
CA TRP A 907 -26.26 12.16 -8.68
C TRP A 907 -25.67 13.29 -7.81
N THR A 908 -26.22 14.50 -7.91
CA THR A 908 -25.77 15.66 -7.13
C THR A 908 -26.12 15.51 -5.64
N GLU A 909 -27.33 15.07 -5.32
CA GLU A 909 -27.78 14.81 -3.95
C GLU A 909 -26.92 13.73 -3.25
N ALA A 910 -26.47 12.72 -4.00
CA ALA A 910 -25.59 11.68 -3.48
C ALA A 910 -24.19 12.22 -3.10
N LEU A 911 -23.70 13.26 -3.79
CA LEU A 911 -22.39 13.87 -3.53
C LEU A 911 -22.42 14.84 -2.34
N GLU A 912 -23.46 15.64 -2.20
CA GLU A 912 -23.56 16.66 -1.15
C GLU A 912 -23.58 16.05 0.26
N ARG A 913 -24.20 14.88 0.43
CA ARG A 913 -24.17 14.13 1.70
C ARG A 913 -22.77 13.63 2.05
N GLU A 914 -21.96 13.25 1.07
CA GLU A 914 -20.60 12.71 1.27
C GLU A 914 -19.55 13.82 1.51
N GLU A 915 -19.77 15.02 0.99
CA GLU A 915 -18.90 16.19 1.26
C GLU A 915 -19.11 16.76 2.67
N CYS A 916 -20.30 16.59 3.26
CA CYS A 916 -20.60 16.93 4.64
C CYS A 916 -19.65 16.20 5.62
N ASP A 917 -19.31 14.94 5.32
CA ASP A 917 -18.41 14.11 6.14
C ASP A 917 -16.91 14.43 5.94
N LYS A 918 -16.54 15.11 4.84
CA LYS A 918 -15.14 15.31 4.44
C LYS A 918 -14.58 16.71 4.74
N ARG A 919 -15.43 17.70 5.05
CA ARG A 919 -15.03 19.11 5.22
C ARG A 919 -14.54 19.44 6.63
N ASN A 920 -13.30 19.08 6.95
CA ASN A 920 -12.50 19.76 7.96
C ASN A 920 -11.00 19.54 7.68
N LYS A 921 -10.30 20.52 7.07
CA LYS A 921 -8.82 20.62 7.04
C LYS A 921 -8.26 21.90 6.38
N VAL A 922 -7.01 22.23 6.80
CA VAL A 922 -5.97 23.20 6.30
C VAL A 922 -6.14 24.68 6.74
N ILE A 923 -5.16 25.52 7.16
CA ILE A 923 -3.69 25.74 6.93
C ILE A 923 -2.99 26.35 8.20
N GLY A 924 -1.66 26.13 8.40
CA GLY A 924 -0.87 26.21 9.67
C GLY A 924 0.11 27.41 9.89
N ALA A 925 0.70 27.47 11.10
CA ALA A 925 1.91 28.24 11.55
C ALA A 925 2.48 27.60 12.87
N ASN A 926 3.73 27.87 13.31
CA ASN A 926 4.50 27.12 14.35
C ASN A 926 4.57 27.76 15.78
N ARG A 927 4.60 26.95 16.88
CA ARG A 927 4.83 27.36 18.30
C ARG A 927 5.07 26.15 19.27
N ASP A 928 5.64 26.43 20.46
CA ASP A 928 5.69 25.59 21.67
C ASP A 928 4.64 25.90 22.77
N ASN A 929 4.08 24.86 23.37
CA ASN A 929 3.42 24.85 24.68
C ASN A 929 4.11 23.83 25.57
N LYS A 930 4.52 24.24 26.77
CA LYS A 930 5.07 23.33 27.79
C LYS A 930 3.96 22.97 28.75
N VAL A 931 3.74 21.68 28.98
CA VAL A 931 2.74 21.16 29.91
C VAL A 931 3.46 20.34 31.00
N ASN A 932 3.09 20.45 32.28
CA ASN A 932 3.61 19.57 33.33
C ASN A 932 2.87 18.21 33.31
N GLY A 933 3.29 17.27 34.18
CA GLY A 933 2.66 15.93 34.28
C GLY A 933 1.16 15.95 34.62
N ASP A 934 0.61 17.10 35.04
CA ASP A 934 -0.79 17.31 35.41
C ASP A 934 -1.61 18.03 34.33
N GLY A 935 -1.04 18.29 33.14
CA GLY A 935 -1.78 18.96 32.06
C GLY A 935 -1.76 20.50 32.12
N GLU A 936 -1.02 21.12 33.04
CA GLU A 936 -0.93 22.58 33.18
C GLU A 936 0.15 23.20 32.29
N THR A 937 -0.22 24.28 31.57
CA THR A 937 0.74 25.01 30.73
C THR A 937 1.76 25.78 31.57
N MET A 938 2.98 25.26 31.64
CA MET A 938 4.11 25.86 32.35
C MET A 938 4.67 27.09 31.64
N LEU A 939 4.92 26.95 30.34
CA LEU A 939 5.54 27.97 29.49
C LEU A 939 4.89 27.98 28.13
N HIS A 940 4.89 29.17 27.56
CA HIS A 940 4.10 29.48 26.40
C HIS A 940 4.89 30.54 25.65
N SER A 941 5.22 30.27 24.39
CA SER A 941 6.20 31.09 23.69
C SER A 941 5.75 31.43 22.28
N ARG A 942 6.36 32.44 21.67
CA ARG A 942 6.14 32.81 20.28
C ARG A 942 7.42 33.38 19.73
N ARG A 943 7.88 32.89 18.58
CA ARG A 943 9.00 33.48 17.84
C ARG A 943 8.54 33.86 16.44
N ALA A 944 8.74 35.12 16.07
CA ALA A 944 8.58 35.59 14.70
C ALA A 944 9.94 35.51 14.00
N PHE A 945 9.94 34.98 12.77
CA PHE A 945 11.13 34.91 11.93
C PHE A 945 10.96 35.87 10.74
N ASN A 946 11.95 36.72 10.50
CA ASN A 946 11.99 37.60 9.33
C ASN A 946 12.94 37.02 8.28
N GLY A 947 12.64 37.19 7.00
CA GLY A 947 13.53 36.78 5.90
C GLY A 947 13.62 35.27 5.67
N VAL A 948 12.60 34.49 6.06
CA VAL A 948 12.59 33.04 5.82
C VAL A 948 12.12 32.74 4.40
N GLU A 949 12.95 32.04 3.62
CA GLU A 949 12.72 31.75 2.20
C GLU A 949 11.69 30.64 1.93
N SER A 950 11.39 29.80 2.93
CA SER A 950 10.45 28.69 2.76
C SER A 950 9.73 28.25 4.05
N LEU A 951 8.59 27.57 3.90
CA LEU A 951 7.82 27.02 5.03
C LEU A 951 8.60 25.95 5.82
N VAL A 952 9.39 25.13 5.13
CA VAL A 952 10.20 24.08 5.77
C VAL A 952 11.28 24.71 6.64
N GLU A 953 11.89 25.79 6.16
CA GLU A 953 12.90 26.55 6.90
C GLU A 953 12.31 27.21 8.15
N ALA A 954 11.10 27.79 8.06
CA ALA A 954 10.39 28.32 9.23
C ALA A 954 10.07 27.22 10.27
N ARG A 955 9.66 26.03 9.81
CA ARG A 955 9.38 24.88 10.68
C ARG A 955 10.65 24.41 11.40
N ARG A 956 11.76 24.33 10.66
CA ARG A 956 13.08 23.95 11.17
C ARG A 956 13.58 24.92 12.24
N LEU A 957 13.60 26.21 11.93
CA LEU A 957 14.02 27.27 12.86
C LEU A 957 13.17 27.30 14.11
N GLY A 958 11.85 27.12 13.96
CA GLY A 958 10.95 26.99 15.09
C GLY A 958 11.33 25.82 15.98
N MET A 959 11.55 24.64 15.39
CA MET A 959 11.91 23.43 16.13
C MET A 959 13.26 23.53 16.84
N ILE A 960 14.29 24.09 16.21
CA ILE A 960 15.59 24.30 16.88
C ILE A 960 15.42 25.23 18.08
N TRP A 961 14.69 26.34 17.90
CA TRP A 961 14.44 27.25 18.99
C TRP A 961 13.67 26.60 20.14
N THR A 962 12.71 25.73 19.84
CA THR A 962 12.02 24.90 20.82
C THR A 962 13.00 24.09 21.64
N ILE A 963 13.88 23.33 20.97
CA ILE A 963 14.84 22.44 21.63
C ILE A 963 15.80 23.27 22.48
N GLU A 964 16.39 24.33 21.93
CA GLU A 964 17.28 25.25 22.67
C GLU A 964 16.59 25.83 23.89
N SER A 965 15.32 26.25 23.77
CA SER A 965 14.53 26.77 24.89
C SER A 965 14.41 25.72 26.00
N MET A 966 14.13 24.46 25.66
CA MET A 966 14.06 23.37 26.64
C MET A 966 15.41 23.11 27.31
N THR A 967 16.51 23.17 26.56
CA THR A 967 17.87 23.05 27.09
C THR A 967 18.20 24.20 28.07
N HIS A 968 17.88 25.45 27.73
CA HIS A 968 18.07 26.60 28.63
C HIS A 968 17.28 26.47 29.93
N HIS A 969 16.08 25.87 29.87
CA HIS A 969 15.26 25.56 31.03
C HIS A 969 15.69 24.27 31.78
N ARG A 970 16.84 23.68 31.42
CA ARG A 970 17.45 22.49 32.05
C ARG A 970 16.53 21.27 32.09
N LEU A 971 15.66 21.12 31.10
CA LEU A 971 14.80 19.94 30.99
C LEU A 971 15.59 18.77 30.41
N GLN A 972 15.60 17.66 31.15
CA GLN A 972 16.38 16.47 30.78
C GLN A 972 15.56 15.43 30.02
N ASN A 973 14.23 15.42 30.18
CA ASN A 973 13.32 14.50 29.50
C ASN A 973 12.21 15.28 28.80
N VAL A 974 12.18 15.28 27.46
CA VAL A 974 11.24 16.11 26.68
C VAL A 974 10.63 15.33 25.52
N THR A 975 9.29 15.35 25.41
CA THR A 975 8.58 14.88 24.22
C THR A 975 8.22 16.06 23.33
N PHE A 976 8.76 16.09 22.11
CA PHE A 976 8.48 17.09 21.09
C PHE A 976 7.32 16.64 20.21
N GLU A 977 6.17 17.28 20.38
CA GLU A 977 4.99 17.06 19.55
C GLU A 977 4.89 18.11 18.44
N VAL A 978 5.10 17.71 17.20
CA VAL A 978 5.19 18.65 16.07
C VAL A 978 4.21 18.29 14.95
N GLU A 979 3.55 19.29 14.36
CA GLU A 979 2.70 19.09 13.17
C GLU A 979 3.53 18.75 11.91
N ALA A 980 4.82 19.11 11.92
CA ALA A 980 5.74 18.95 10.81
C ALA A 980 6.25 17.49 10.68
N TYR A 981 5.43 16.64 10.08
CA TYR A 981 5.76 15.22 9.87
C TYR A 981 7.08 15.02 9.10
N GLU A 982 7.43 15.93 8.19
CA GLU A 982 8.71 15.88 7.49
C GLU A 982 9.91 16.05 8.43
N LEU A 983 9.86 16.94 9.42
CA LEU A 983 10.97 17.14 10.35
C LEU A 983 11.12 15.94 11.29
N VAL A 984 10.00 15.36 11.75
CA VAL A 984 10.01 14.09 12.50
C VAL A 984 10.66 12.98 11.67
N GLY A 985 10.29 12.89 10.40
CA GLY A 985 10.88 11.94 9.46
C GLY A 985 12.38 12.16 9.26
N VAL A 986 12.83 13.40 9.13
CA VAL A 986 14.24 13.78 8.99
C VAL A 986 15.06 13.39 10.22
N VAL A 987 14.52 13.57 11.42
CA VAL A 987 15.19 13.21 12.68
C VAL A 987 15.18 11.70 12.90
N ASN A 988 14.03 11.04 12.75
CA ASN A 988 13.87 9.62 13.08
C ASN A 988 14.35 8.68 11.97
N ARG A 989 14.33 9.12 10.70
CA ARG A 989 14.65 8.31 9.51
C ARG A 989 15.44 9.10 8.46
N PRO A 990 16.62 9.65 8.78
CA PRO A 990 17.35 10.59 7.91
C PRO A 990 17.62 10.04 6.50
N LYS A 991 17.86 8.73 6.35
CA LYS A 991 18.07 8.08 5.03
C LYS A 991 16.86 8.21 4.10
N ALA A 992 15.64 8.30 4.63
CA ALA A 992 14.42 8.49 3.86
C ALA A 992 14.20 9.93 3.39
N TRP A 993 15.03 10.88 3.87
CA TRP A 993 14.92 12.31 3.56
C TRP A 993 16.26 12.93 3.11
N PRO A 994 16.91 12.43 2.04
CA PRO A 994 18.24 12.89 1.63
C PRO A 994 18.36 14.40 1.40
N ALA A 995 17.32 15.05 0.86
CA ALA A 995 17.34 16.49 0.57
C ALA A 995 17.40 17.36 1.83
N PHE A 996 17.07 16.82 3.00
CA PHE A 996 16.99 17.56 4.27
C PHE A 996 18.04 17.09 5.28
N ARG A 997 19.10 16.38 4.83
CA ARG A 997 20.16 15.85 5.71
C ARG A 997 20.83 16.93 6.57
N ALA A 998 21.15 18.08 5.97
CA ALA A 998 21.75 19.20 6.70
C ALA A 998 20.84 19.67 7.85
N TYR A 999 19.52 19.75 7.61
CA TYR A 999 18.55 20.13 8.65
C TYR A 999 18.44 19.05 9.74
N GLY A 1000 18.47 17.77 9.37
CA GLY A 1000 18.44 16.68 10.34
C GLY A 1000 19.66 16.61 11.23
N LEU A 1001 20.85 16.85 10.68
CA LEU A 1001 22.10 16.93 11.46
C LEU A 1001 22.03 18.09 12.44
N GLU A 1002 21.62 19.27 11.98
CA GLU A 1002 21.49 20.47 12.82
C GLU A 1002 20.51 20.24 13.97
N ILE A 1003 19.33 19.69 13.70
CA ILE A 1003 18.34 19.36 14.74
C ILE A 1003 18.89 18.33 15.74
N ARG A 1004 19.56 17.27 15.26
CA ARG A 1004 20.16 16.24 16.13
C ARG A 1004 21.27 16.79 17.02
N ASN A 1005 22.07 17.72 16.52
CA ASN A 1005 23.13 18.37 17.30
C ASN A 1005 22.57 19.21 18.45
N VAL A 1006 21.39 19.81 18.29
CA VAL A 1006 20.73 20.53 19.39
C VAL A 1006 20.03 19.53 20.33
N LEU A 1007 19.42 18.48 19.79
CA LEU A 1007 18.80 17.41 20.59
C LEU A 1007 19.79 16.64 21.47
N SER A 1008 21.07 16.55 21.09
CA SER A 1008 22.09 15.87 21.91
C SER A 1008 22.36 16.56 23.26
N MET A 1009 21.88 17.79 23.43
CA MET A 1009 21.96 18.54 24.69
C MET A 1009 20.86 18.13 25.70
N ILE A 1010 19.93 17.25 25.32
CA ILE A 1010 18.85 16.75 26.17
C ILE A 1010 19.05 15.24 26.40
N ALA A 1011 19.14 14.82 27.66
CA ALA A 1011 19.48 13.44 28.02
C ALA A 1011 18.45 12.40 27.52
N GLY A 1012 17.16 12.74 27.56
CA GLY A 1012 16.06 11.92 27.08
C GLY A 1012 15.09 12.73 26.22
N TRP A 1013 14.89 12.31 24.98
CA TRP A 1013 13.91 12.97 24.11
C TRP A 1013 13.15 11.98 23.23
N GLU A 1014 11.91 12.33 22.94
CA GLU A 1014 11.09 11.68 21.91
C GLU A 1014 10.56 12.78 20.97
N ILE A 1015 10.45 12.48 19.68
CA ILE A 1015 9.80 13.37 18.72
C ILE A 1015 8.73 12.62 17.97
N CYS A 1016 7.51 13.15 18.00
CA CYS A 1016 6.36 12.55 17.36
C CYS A 1016 5.57 13.58 16.55
N SER A 1017 4.94 13.08 15.48
CA SER A 1017 4.08 13.92 14.65
C SER A 1017 2.66 13.91 15.18
N VAL A 1018 2.10 15.08 15.48
CA VAL A 1018 0.70 15.22 15.92
C VAL A 1018 -0.16 15.88 14.86
N LYS A 1019 -1.46 15.55 14.85
CA LYS A 1019 -2.43 16.20 13.96
C LYS A 1019 -2.74 17.60 14.48
N ARG A 1020 -3.10 18.52 13.59
CA ARG A 1020 -3.40 19.92 13.96
C ARG A 1020 -4.51 20.04 14.99
N GLU A 1021 -5.49 19.14 14.96
CA GLU A 1021 -6.61 19.15 15.90
C GLU A 1021 -6.16 18.91 17.35
N ALA A 1022 -5.07 18.19 17.55
CA ALA A 1022 -4.43 17.94 18.86
C ALA A 1022 -3.45 19.05 19.28
N ASN A 1023 -3.11 19.98 18.37
CA ASN A 1023 -2.15 21.06 18.63
C ASN A 1023 -2.72 22.42 18.17
N LYS A 1024 -4.00 22.66 18.49
CA LYS A 1024 -4.81 23.78 18.01
C LYS A 1024 -4.44 25.07 18.74
N ALA A 1025 -4.08 25.04 20.02
CA ALA A 1025 -3.62 26.22 20.73
C ALA A 1025 -2.31 26.75 20.12
N ALA A 1026 -1.30 25.90 19.93
CA ALA A 1026 -0.05 26.31 19.28
C ALA A 1026 -0.31 26.88 17.88
N PHE A 1027 -1.20 26.23 17.12
CA PHE A 1027 -1.65 26.74 15.83
C PHE A 1027 -2.27 28.15 15.91
N LEU A 1028 -3.19 28.39 16.86
CA LEU A 1028 -3.84 29.69 17.02
C LEU A 1028 -2.87 30.80 17.40
N ILE A 1029 -1.91 30.52 18.29
CA ILE A 1029 -0.88 31.52 18.62
C ILE A 1029 -0.02 31.81 17.41
N ALA A 1030 0.39 30.79 16.66
CA ALA A 1030 1.20 31.02 15.47
C ALA A 1030 0.44 31.81 14.40
N ARG A 1031 -0.89 31.59 14.28
CA ARG A 1031 -1.79 32.40 13.44
C ARG A 1031 -1.86 33.87 13.87
N SER A 1032 -1.65 34.18 15.15
CA SER A 1032 -1.63 35.58 15.63
C SER A 1032 -0.46 36.39 15.04
N VAL A 1033 0.65 35.75 14.67
CA VAL A 1033 1.78 36.43 14.00
C VAL A 1033 1.40 36.86 12.58
N THR A 1034 0.78 35.96 11.82
CA THR A 1034 0.47 36.18 10.39
C THR A 1034 -0.82 36.95 10.16
N LYS A 1035 -1.86 36.69 10.96
CA LYS A 1035 -3.19 37.32 10.80
C LYS A 1035 -3.33 38.62 11.61
N GLU A 1036 -2.73 38.69 12.79
CA GLU A 1036 -2.88 39.84 13.71
C GLU A 1036 -1.60 40.71 13.79
N ARG A 1037 -0.60 40.44 12.93
CA ARG A 1037 0.68 41.18 12.84
C ARG A 1037 1.43 41.31 14.18
N ARG A 1038 1.26 40.35 15.09
CA ARG A 1038 1.96 40.35 16.39
C ARG A 1038 3.38 39.82 16.23
N LEU A 1039 4.28 40.67 15.72
CA LEU A 1039 5.66 40.33 15.34
C LEU A 1039 6.66 40.22 16.50
N GLN A 1040 6.28 40.63 17.72
CA GLN A 1040 7.18 40.55 18.88
C GLN A 1040 7.30 39.11 19.39
N SER A 1041 8.53 38.61 19.47
CA SER A 1041 8.84 37.31 20.07
C SER A 1041 8.83 37.38 21.60
N TYR A 1042 8.35 36.34 22.27
CA TYR A 1042 8.32 36.27 23.74
C TYR A 1042 8.31 34.82 24.25
N VAL A 1043 8.68 34.64 25.52
CA VAL A 1043 8.44 33.44 26.33
C VAL A 1043 7.75 33.92 27.60
N ALA A 1044 6.61 33.35 27.96
CA ALA A 1044 5.84 33.73 29.13
C ALA A 1044 5.42 32.49 29.93
N GLN A 1045 5.26 32.67 31.24
CA GLN A 1045 4.80 31.64 32.17
C GLN A 1045 3.28 31.56 32.19
N GLY A 1046 2.73 30.34 32.34
CA GLY A 1046 1.28 30.10 32.39
C GLY A 1046 0.59 30.17 31.02
N SER A 1047 -0.73 29.88 30.96
CA SER A 1047 -1.51 29.94 29.72
C SER A 1047 -1.85 31.38 29.31
N PRO A 1048 -1.78 31.74 28.01
CA PRO A 1048 -2.32 33.02 27.55
C PRO A 1048 -3.83 33.08 27.83
N THR A 1049 -4.30 34.19 28.40
CA THR A 1049 -5.69 34.37 28.87
C THR A 1049 -6.73 34.06 27.80
N TRP A 1050 -6.46 34.41 26.55
CA TRP A 1050 -7.35 34.19 25.39
C TRP A 1050 -7.39 32.74 24.87
N LEU A 1051 -6.56 31.84 25.40
CA LEU A 1051 -6.56 30.41 25.07
C LEU A 1051 -6.65 29.50 26.28
N ARG A 1052 -6.92 30.05 27.47
CA ARG A 1052 -6.90 29.30 28.73
C ARG A 1052 -7.86 28.10 28.70
N SER A 1053 -9.07 28.27 28.14
CA SER A 1053 -10.05 27.18 27.98
C SER A 1053 -9.57 26.09 27.01
N LEU A 1054 -9.06 26.49 25.84
CA LEU A 1054 -8.56 25.54 24.83
C LEU A 1054 -7.32 24.78 25.33
N LEU A 1055 -6.46 25.44 26.09
CA LEU A 1055 -5.27 24.81 26.68
C LEU A 1055 -5.60 23.86 27.81
N ALA A 1056 -6.65 24.13 28.58
CA ALA A 1056 -7.17 23.18 29.55
C ALA A 1056 -7.76 21.94 28.83
N GLU A 1057 -8.50 22.13 27.74
CA GLU A 1057 -9.02 21.04 26.89
C GLU A 1057 -7.90 20.23 26.19
N GLU A 1058 -6.81 20.87 25.77
CA GLU A 1058 -5.65 20.19 25.19
C GLU A 1058 -4.81 19.47 26.26
N GLY A 1059 -4.55 20.12 27.40
CA GLY A 1059 -3.79 19.53 28.51
C GLY A 1059 -4.43 18.28 29.09
N THR A 1060 -5.77 18.25 29.14
CA THR A 1060 -6.57 17.08 29.52
C THR A 1060 -6.55 15.97 28.47
N ARG A 1061 -6.30 16.28 27.18
CA ARG A 1061 -6.13 15.29 26.10
C ARG A 1061 -4.70 14.78 25.99
N SER A 1062 -3.70 15.60 26.34
CA SER A 1062 -2.28 15.33 26.15
C SER A 1062 -1.58 14.72 27.37
N GLY A 1063 -2.33 14.25 28.37
CA GLY A 1063 -1.79 13.67 29.62
C GLY A 1063 -0.74 12.57 29.35
N ARG A 1064 0.53 12.99 29.29
CA ARG A 1064 1.73 12.17 29.20
C ARG A 1064 2.68 12.67 30.28
N SER A 1065 3.02 11.76 31.20
CA SER A 1065 4.16 11.86 32.10
C SER A 1065 5.48 11.66 31.35
#